data_AF-A0A2E8WFG8-F1
#
_entry.id   AF-A0A2E8WFG8-F1
#
_cell.length_a   1.000
_cell.length_b   1.000
_cell.length_c   1.000
_cell.angle_alpha   90.00
_cell.angle_beta   90.00
_cell.angle_gamma   90.00
#
_symmetry.space_group_name_H-M   'P 1'
#
loop_
_entity.id
_entity.type
_entity.pdbx_description
1 polymer ?
#
loop_
_entity_poly.entity_id
_entity_poly.type
_entity_poly.pdbx_seq_one_letter_code
_entity_poly.pdbx_strand_id
1 'polypeptide(L)'
;MSTGVSFAGLSSGIDSGQIIEQLIAIDRRPAVLLENQNAIEELKLQILQQINTDLLAVKTSADALSDGSAFEAFTTSSSNSDIVSASVSGASNPGSFSVEVLSLAQAQSRSSQSFASASDDLGLSGDIVINGQTISIASGDSLVDVQSAINAADVGVTAQLLSVSDTDNRLIMTSTSTGAEGFSLQDASTTDILQSLGFTSVGTQIKNSVSGGGQTDQFSSGTTDVGTLIGLPSSLRGNVTIGNQSVAIDLATMSLSDIKDAIDTAGPAGVTTSVVPKEDEEGTTTFRLQIDGTTTFIDDNNVLEAIGLLEGISGVTAAVAEVQTSSVGNTENGSDPIDANTDFADIFGASAANGDTISISGTDRDGNAVSGTFTMANVNNDDIQDLLDEIETVFGGVVTASVNSSGQIEVTDDTAGDSQLSVSLSANNEGGGSLTFGTFAASTEGQDAQTTEVVAGQDAVFRVNGVSLSRSTNTVTDALEGVTLNLLKAEAGTNAAVSVAQDTASIKASIQSLVDNFNTASSLVSEQFVFNEELETSGPLSGDATLLTLQSQLRSLVIDPVTGLAADENALSLFGVAFNREGLLEIDNATLDAALANDLSKVKNVLAESGSSSDSDIEFVFQTDATIAGTYDVNITAAPEQGDVTGSTDVSGGLANDTTVTITDSVSGKSDTIDLLTGDTTDDVADKINTVLASNVAEVKTGSEVNTTDGVTPVTAATTFDRINGAGVVAGDTIDIQADTHNGERVTGTFTISDPTTQTINDLLSEIRSVFAGAVSTSLDANGQIQVTDSEIGSSSMTLVLIERNEGGGNLNFGQLETTEEGRFAMAIAASNEGGAVRITSDAYGSDAGFNISQSVDELGIADGDYNGEDVAGTINGEDATGDGRVLTGDDGNANTDGLAIRVNLTPAQLIAQGQDQGTVQVVQGVANQLSRALASMTDPIEGLVATREGAIEDTIEANNEQIDRLLERLEMKQNTLQRQFTVMETTLAELNSMGSFLGSQLASLSAQVSR
;
A
#
# COMPACT_ATOMS: atom_id res chain seq x y z
N MET A 1 69.63 -13.63 4.39
CA MET A 1 70.99 -13.49 3.83
C MET A 1 71.94 -13.11 4.96
N SER A 2 72.93 -13.96 5.22
CA SER A 2 74.08 -13.67 6.07
C SER A 2 74.77 -12.39 5.56
N THR A 3 75.03 -11.43 6.45
CA THR A 3 75.84 -10.24 6.16
C THR A 3 77.28 -10.67 5.88
N GLY A 4 77.53 -11.04 4.62
CA GLY A 4 78.87 -11.30 4.09
C GLY A 4 79.57 -9.97 3.90
N VAL A 5 80.61 -9.74 4.69
CA VAL A 5 81.52 -8.59 4.56
C VAL A 5 82.12 -8.59 3.15
N SER A 6 81.80 -7.57 2.34
CA SER A 6 82.40 -7.35 1.03
C SER A 6 83.80 -6.73 1.20
N PHE A 7 84.85 -7.49 0.88
CA PHE A 7 86.19 -6.94 0.75
C PHE A 7 86.39 -6.48 -0.69
N ALA A 8 85.99 -5.25 -1.01
CA ALA A 8 86.24 -4.65 -2.33
C ALA A 8 87.65 -4.05 -2.39
N GLY A 9 88.43 -4.43 -3.42
CA GLY A 9 89.49 -3.57 -3.98
C GLY A 9 90.85 -3.48 -3.28
N LEU A 10 91.17 -4.29 -2.26
CA LEU A 10 92.41 -4.09 -1.50
C LEU A 10 93.69 -4.68 -2.14
N SER A 11 93.62 -5.58 -3.13
CA SER A 11 94.82 -6.21 -3.73
C SER A 11 95.17 -5.78 -5.16
N SER A 12 94.22 -5.30 -5.98
CA SER A 12 94.48 -4.99 -7.41
C SER A 12 94.30 -3.51 -7.78
N GLY A 13 93.63 -2.73 -6.92
CA GLY A 13 93.24 -1.34 -7.21
C GLY A 13 92.06 -1.19 -8.19
N ILE A 14 91.39 -2.29 -8.56
CA ILE A 14 90.22 -2.31 -9.46
C ILE A 14 88.94 -2.44 -8.62
N ASP A 15 87.99 -1.54 -8.81
CA ASP A 15 86.66 -1.61 -8.20
C ASP A 15 85.78 -2.62 -8.97
N SER A 16 85.90 -3.89 -8.60
CA SER A 16 85.19 -5.00 -9.22
C SER A 16 83.66 -4.89 -9.05
N GLY A 17 83.18 -4.24 -7.98
CA GLY A 17 81.76 -3.97 -7.75
C GLY A 17 81.19 -3.03 -8.81
N GLN A 18 81.85 -1.89 -9.03
CA GLN A 18 81.43 -0.92 -10.07
C GLN A 18 81.47 -1.50 -11.49
N ILE A 19 82.47 -2.35 -11.80
CA ILE A 19 82.56 -2.98 -13.12
C ILE A 19 81.42 -3.98 -13.35
N ILE A 20 81.08 -4.79 -12.34
CA ILE A 20 79.95 -5.73 -12.44
C ILE A 20 78.65 -4.95 -12.60
N GLU A 21 78.43 -3.89 -11.82
CA GLU A 21 77.25 -3.03 -11.94
C GLU A 21 77.13 -2.40 -13.34
N GLN A 22 78.23 -1.85 -13.89
CA GLN A 22 78.24 -1.26 -15.23
C GLN A 22 77.97 -2.29 -16.33
N LEU A 23 78.48 -3.52 -16.20
CA LEU A 23 78.22 -4.60 -17.15
C LEU A 23 76.76 -5.08 -17.10
N ILE A 24 76.22 -5.27 -15.90
CA ILE A 24 74.81 -5.65 -15.71
C ILE A 24 73.88 -4.52 -16.21
N ALA A 25 74.23 -3.25 -15.99
CA ALA A 25 73.46 -2.11 -16.49
C ALA A 25 73.39 -2.07 -18.02
N ILE A 26 74.48 -2.39 -18.72
CA ILE A 26 74.49 -2.48 -20.20
C ILE A 26 73.63 -3.65 -20.67
N ASP A 27 73.73 -4.81 -20.00
CA ASP A 27 72.96 -5.99 -20.37
C ASP A 27 71.47 -5.90 -20.00
N ARG A 28 71.07 -4.98 -19.10
CA ARG A 28 69.66 -4.69 -18.76
C ARG A 28 68.94 -3.88 -19.83
N ARG A 29 69.65 -3.25 -20.78
CA ARG A 29 69.04 -2.38 -21.81
C ARG A 29 67.86 -3.03 -22.58
N PRO A 30 67.88 -4.31 -22.97
CA PRO A 30 66.73 -4.95 -23.61
C PRO A 30 65.48 -5.01 -22.71
N ALA A 31 65.66 -5.27 -21.40
CA ALA A 31 64.56 -5.25 -20.45
C ALA A 31 63.99 -3.82 -20.29
N VAL A 32 64.87 -2.80 -20.20
CA VAL A 32 64.43 -1.39 -20.14
C VAL A 32 63.67 -0.97 -21.41
N LEU A 33 64.02 -1.50 -22.58
CA LEU A 33 63.27 -1.23 -23.81
C LEU A 33 61.86 -1.85 -23.76
N LEU A 34 61.72 -3.06 -23.23
CA LEU A 34 60.41 -3.70 -23.03
C LEU A 34 59.60 -3.01 -21.92
N GLU A 35 60.23 -2.59 -20.81
CA GLU A 35 59.61 -1.79 -19.75
C GLU A 35 59.04 -0.48 -20.34
N ASN A 36 59.82 0.22 -21.18
CA ASN A 36 59.35 1.42 -21.87
C ASN A 36 58.22 1.14 -22.89
N GLN A 37 58.22 -0.04 -23.54
CA GLN A 37 57.13 -0.46 -24.42
C GLN A 37 55.86 -0.73 -23.63
N ASN A 38 55.96 -1.43 -22.50
CA ASN A 38 54.81 -1.68 -21.62
C ASN A 38 54.22 -0.39 -21.08
N ALA A 39 55.03 0.60 -20.70
CA ALA A 39 54.52 1.91 -20.29
C ALA A 39 53.70 2.61 -21.40
N ILE A 40 54.04 2.39 -22.68
CA ILE A 40 53.27 2.92 -23.82
C ILE A 40 51.98 2.11 -24.02
N GLU A 41 52.04 0.78 -23.93
CA GLU A 41 50.87 -0.09 -24.05
C GLU A 41 49.87 0.13 -22.89
N GLU A 42 50.34 0.33 -21.65
CA GLU A 42 49.52 0.69 -20.49
C GLU A 42 48.83 2.05 -20.69
N LEU A 43 49.51 3.04 -21.27
CA LEU A 43 48.91 4.32 -21.61
C LEU A 43 47.81 4.17 -22.68
N LYS A 44 48.03 3.33 -23.70
CA LYS A 44 47.01 3.03 -24.71
C LYS A 44 45.79 2.34 -24.10
N LEU A 45 46.01 1.38 -23.20
CA LEU A 45 44.95 0.66 -22.50
C LEU A 45 44.09 1.63 -21.67
N GLN A 46 44.71 2.53 -20.90
CA GLN A 46 43.98 3.56 -20.14
C GLN A 46 43.12 4.46 -21.03
N ILE A 47 43.63 4.84 -22.20
CA ILE A 47 42.88 5.67 -23.15
C ILE A 47 41.72 4.89 -23.76
N LEU A 48 41.90 3.62 -24.12
CA LEU A 48 40.81 2.78 -24.64
C LEU A 48 39.72 2.55 -23.60
N GLN A 49 40.09 2.32 -22.33
CA GLN A 49 39.15 2.18 -21.22
C GLN A 49 38.35 3.47 -20.99
N GLN A 50 39.00 4.64 -21.13
CA GLN A 50 38.31 5.92 -21.08
C GLN A 50 37.38 6.12 -22.27
N ILE A 51 37.81 5.77 -23.49
CA ILE A 51 36.97 5.78 -24.68
C ILE A 51 35.76 4.87 -24.49
N ASN A 52 35.95 3.65 -23.95
CA ASN A 52 34.85 2.74 -23.66
C ASN A 52 33.85 3.35 -22.66
N THR A 53 34.36 4.00 -21.61
CA THR A 53 33.55 4.71 -20.62
C THR A 53 32.74 5.84 -21.25
N ASP A 54 33.37 6.66 -22.10
CA ASP A 54 32.71 7.77 -22.77
C ASP A 54 31.65 7.26 -23.77
N LEU A 55 31.93 6.16 -24.48
CA LEU A 55 30.97 5.51 -25.39
C LEU A 55 29.77 4.92 -24.66
N LEU A 56 29.97 4.32 -23.48
CA LEU A 56 28.89 3.86 -22.61
C LEU A 56 28.03 5.04 -22.11
N ALA A 57 28.64 6.20 -21.84
CA ALA A 57 27.90 7.42 -21.49
C ALA A 57 27.03 7.90 -22.68
N VAL A 58 27.57 7.89 -23.91
CA VAL A 58 26.78 8.17 -25.13
C VAL A 58 25.62 7.19 -25.25
N LYS A 59 25.89 5.88 -25.11
CA LYS A 59 24.87 4.83 -25.17
C LYS A 59 23.75 5.09 -24.18
N THR A 60 24.10 5.40 -22.92
CA THR A 60 23.13 5.69 -21.86
C THR A 60 22.24 6.89 -22.21
N SER A 61 22.82 7.99 -22.72
CA SER A 61 22.03 9.13 -23.17
C SER A 61 21.20 8.86 -24.43
N ALA A 62 21.63 7.92 -25.28
CA ALA A 62 20.89 7.49 -26.46
C ALA A 62 19.72 6.56 -26.08
N ASP A 63 19.92 5.65 -25.13
CA ASP A 63 18.88 4.79 -24.55
C ASP A 63 17.75 5.62 -23.93
N ALA A 64 18.08 6.69 -23.20
CA ALA A 64 17.10 7.60 -22.62
C ALA A 64 16.19 8.30 -23.65
N LEU A 65 16.54 8.23 -24.94
CA LEU A 65 15.79 8.81 -26.05
C LEU A 65 15.30 7.75 -27.05
N SER A 66 15.71 6.48 -26.92
CA SER A 66 15.57 5.48 -27.99
C SER A 66 14.17 4.90 -28.10
N ASP A 67 13.45 4.75 -26.99
CA ASP A 67 12.09 4.17 -26.91
C ASP A 67 10.98 5.22 -27.07
N GLY A 68 11.34 6.50 -27.07
CA GLY A 68 10.40 7.61 -27.22
C GLY A 68 9.66 8.01 -25.94
N SER A 69 9.90 7.35 -24.81
CA SER A 69 9.26 7.65 -23.51
C SER A 69 9.57 9.05 -23.00
N ALA A 70 10.77 9.57 -23.27
CA ALA A 70 11.15 10.94 -22.96
C ALA A 70 10.23 11.99 -23.63
N PHE A 71 9.61 11.63 -24.76
CA PHE A 71 8.68 12.47 -25.50
C PHE A 71 7.23 12.32 -25.01
N GLU A 72 7.00 11.56 -23.95
CA GLU A 72 5.70 11.36 -23.30
C GLU A 72 5.65 12.01 -21.91
N ALA A 73 6.69 12.77 -21.56
CA ALA A 73 6.73 13.55 -20.33
C ALA A 73 5.84 14.81 -20.44
N PHE A 74 4.90 14.92 -19.52
CA PHE A 74 4.04 16.09 -19.36
C PHE A 74 4.45 16.91 -18.14
N THR A 75 4.14 18.20 -18.19
CA THR A 75 4.28 19.12 -17.07
C THR A 75 2.96 19.84 -16.83
N THR A 76 2.79 20.36 -15.61
CA THR A 76 1.60 21.14 -15.26
C THR A 76 1.96 22.54 -14.77
N SER A 77 1.02 23.46 -14.94
CA SER A 77 1.10 24.81 -14.38
C SER A 77 -0.27 25.24 -13.88
N SER A 78 -0.30 26.09 -12.86
CA SER A 78 -1.52 26.70 -12.34
C SER A 78 -1.44 28.21 -12.48
N SER A 79 -2.53 28.84 -12.94
CA SER A 79 -2.63 30.29 -12.95
C SER A 79 -2.72 30.90 -11.55
N ASN A 80 -3.00 30.08 -10.52
CA ASN A 80 -3.01 30.48 -9.12
C ASN A 80 -2.61 29.30 -8.22
N SER A 81 -1.29 29.16 -8.02
CA SER A 81 -0.69 28.09 -7.21
C SER A 81 -0.97 28.21 -5.71
N ASP A 82 -1.58 29.30 -5.23
CA ASP A 82 -1.99 29.44 -3.82
C ASP A 82 -3.34 28.75 -3.55
N ILE A 83 -4.17 28.56 -4.59
CA ILE A 83 -5.48 27.89 -4.50
C ILE A 83 -5.34 26.41 -4.84
N VAL A 84 -4.65 26.11 -5.95
CA VAL A 84 -4.48 24.74 -6.45
C VAL A 84 -3.15 24.59 -7.16
N SER A 85 -2.45 23.50 -6.88
CA SER A 85 -1.34 23.02 -7.70
C SER A 85 -1.71 21.68 -8.32
N ALA A 86 -0.96 21.25 -9.33
CA ALA A 86 -1.17 19.97 -9.97
C ALA A 86 0.16 19.26 -10.21
N SER A 87 0.08 17.95 -10.37
CA SER A 87 1.13 17.10 -10.92
C SER A 87 0.50 16.13 -11.91
N VAL A 88 1.31 15.59 -12.81
CA VAL A 88 0.86 14.65 -13.85
C VAL A 88 1.68 13.37 -13.73
N SER A 89 0.99 12.23 -13.85
CA SER A 89 1.57 10.90 -13.87
C SER A 89 1.15 10.21 -15.16
N GLY A 90 2.11 9.86 -16.01
CA GLY A 90 1.86 9.17 -17.28
C GLY A 90 1.47 10.08 -18.44
N ALA A 91 1.00 9.45 -19.53
CA ALA A 91 0.60 10.14 -20.75
C ALA A 91 -0.79 10.78 -20.57
N SER A 92 -0.83 12.09 -20.32
CA SER A 92 -2.08 12.86 -20.22
C SER A 92 -2.24 13.75 -21.45
N ASN A 93 -3.46 13.87 -21.98
CA ASN A 93 -3.70 14.75 -23.12
C ASN A 93 -3.46 16.22 -22.73
N PRO A 94 -2.65 16.98 -23.49
CA PRO A 94 -2.50 18.41 -23.26
C PRO A 94 -3.85 19.12 -23.21
N GLY A 95 -4.02 20.00 -22.23
CA GLY A 95 -5.29 20.65 -21.99
C GLY A 95 -5.22 21.66 -20.88
N SER A 96 -6.24 22.51 -20.80
CA SER A 96 -6.44 23.40 -19.67
C SER A 96 -7.83 23.21 -19.10
N PHE A 97 -7.92 23.14 -17.78
CA PHE A 97 -9.16 23.00 -17.05
C PHE A 97 -9.23 24.05 -15.95
N SER A 98 -10.46 24.48 -15.65
CA SER A 98 -10.72 25.45 -14.61
C SER A 98 -11.07 24.74 -13.30
N VAL A 99 -10.34 25.04 -12.24
CA VAL A 99 -10.58 24.54 -10.89
C VAL A 99 -11.08 25.67 -10.00
N GLU A 100 -12.15 25.43 -9.25
CA GLU A 100 -12.68 26.29 -8.19
C GLU A 100 -12.77 25.48 -6.89
N VAL A 101 -12.12 25.92 -5.81
CA VAL A 101 -12.15 25.21 -4.52
C VAL A 101 -13.18 25.88 -3.61
N LEU A 102 -14.22 25.14 -3.22
CA LEU A 102 -15.34 25.66 -2.41
C LEU A 102 -15.11 25.42 -0.91
N SER A 103 -14.62 24.24 -0.56
CA SER A 103 -14.19 23.86 0.80
C SER A 103 -13.03 22.87 0.72
N LEU A 104 -12.17 22.90 1.73
CA LEU A 104 -11.09 21.91 1.89
C LEU A 104 -11.59 20.76 2.75
N ALA A 105 -10.98 19.59 2.56
CA ALA A 105 -11.16 18.50 3.48
C ALA A 105 -10.53 18.85 4.84
N GLN A 106 -11.18 18.48 5.94
CA GLN A 106 -10.71 18.70 7.30
C GLN A 106 -10.69 17.39 8.07
N ALA A 107 -9.71 17.25 8.97
CA ALA A 107 -9.61 16.13 9.88
C ALA A 107 -10.52 16.35 11.08
N GLN A 108 -11.30 15.33 11.44
CA GLN A 108 -12.15 15.39 12.62
C GLN A 108 -11.31 15.52 13.89
N SER A 109 -11.77 16.34 14.83
CA SER A 109 -11.18 16.49 16.16
C SER A 109 -12.26 16.46 17.23
N ARG A 110 -12.04 15.66 18.29
CA ARG A 110 -12.92 15.54 19.46
C ARG A 110 -12.19 15.89 20.75
N SER A 111 -12.92 16.44 21.72
CA SER A 111 -12.43 16.78 23.06
C SER A 111 -13.09 15.90 24.11
N SER A 112 -12.33 15.48 25.10
CA SER A 112 -12.85 14.95 26.36
C SER A 112 -13.55 16.04 27.18
N GLN A 113 -14.18 15.63 28.29
CA GLN A 113 -14.56 16.53 29.37
C GLN A 113 -13.33 17.15 30.06
N SER A 114 -13.59 18.09 30.98
CA SER A 114 -12.56 18.71 31.83
C SER A 114 -12.13 17.76 32.96
N PHE A 115 -10.82 17.74 33.24
CA PHE A 115 -10.24 17.06 34.40
C PHE A 115 -9.39 18.02 35.23
N ALA A 116 -9.56 17.94 36.55
CA ALA A 116 -8.85 18.78 37.52
C ALA A 116 -7.32 18.64 37.46
N SER A 117 -6.80 17.49 37.01
CA SER A 117 -5.36 17.25 36.85
C SER A 117 -5.13 16.36 35.63
N ALA A 118 -4.10 16.68 34.85
CA ALA A 118 -3.65 15.83 33.75
C ALA A 118 -2.84 14.62 34.21
N SER A 119 -2.30 14.65 35.43
CA SER A 119 -1.34 13.68 35.95
C SER A 119 -1.86 12.80 37.09
N ASP A 120 -3.07 13.07 37.58
CA ASP A 120 -3.68 12.26 38.63
C ASP A 120 -4.41 11.08 38.00
N ASP A 121 -4.46 9.96 38.72
CA ASP A 121 -5.14 8.74 38.30
C ASP A 121 -6.62 9.03 37.98
N LEU A 122 -7.08 8.62 36.80
CA LEU A 122 -8.47 8.79 36.36
C LEU A 122 -9.44 7.88 37.14
N GLY A 123 -8.93 6.80 37.73
CA GLY A 123 -9.76 5.80 38.41
C GLY A 123 -10.64 4.97 37.47
N LEU A 124 -10.41 5.07 36.15
CA LEU A 124 -11.13 4.35 35.10
C LEU A 124 -10.37 3.07 34.73
N SER A 125 -11.07 1.97 34.47
CA SER A 125 -10.42 0.74 34.02
C SER A 125 -11.24 0.04 32.95
N GLY A 126 -10.66 -0.19 31.78
CA GLY A 126 -11.34 -0.82 30.66
C GLY A 126 -10.53 -0.69 29.38
N ASP A 127 -11.17 -1.03 28.27
CA ASP A 127 -10.60 -1.03 26.94
C ASP A 127 -11.51 -0.21 26.02
N ILE A 128 -10.91 0.58 25.13
CA ILE A 128 -11.61 1.31 24.06
C ILE A 128 -11.02 0.88 22.72
N VAL A 129 -11.78 1.01 21.63
CA VAL A 129 -11.33 0.72 20.27
C VAL A 129 -11.31 2.01 19.46
N ILE A 130 -10.19 2.25 18.79
CA ILE A 130 -9.98 3.39 17.88
C ILE A 130 -9.56 2.83 16.53
N ASN A 131 -10.32 3.14 15.47
CA ASN A 131 -10.09 2.64 14.11
C ASN A 131 -9.79 1.12 14.07
N GLY A 132 -10.55 0.33 14.84
CA GLY A 132 -10.41 -1.12 14.89
C GLY A 132 -9.27 -1.66 15.74
N GLN A 133 -8.54 -0.83 16.49
CA GLN A 133 -7.47 -1.27 17.41
C GLN A 133 -7.77 -0.88 18.86
N THR A 134 -7.56 -1.83 19.77
CA THR A 134 -7.79 -1.66 21.20
C THR A 134 -6.70 -0.82 21.87
N ILE A 135 -7.13 0.09 22.74
CA ILE A 135 -6.31 0.83 23.70
C ILE A 135 -6.82 0.52 25.12
N SER A 136 -5.93 0.03 25.97
CA SER A 136 -6.27 -0.26 27.37
C SER A 136 -6.03 0.94 28.27
N ILE A 137 -6.95 1.16 29.20
CA ILE A 137 -6.87 2.17 30.24
C ILE A 137 -6.92 1.45 31.60
N ALA A 138 -5.87 1.62 32.40
CA ALA A 138 -5.77 1.07 33.75
C ALA A 138 -6.26 2.08 34.79
N SER A 139 -6.71 1.59 35.96
CA SER A 139 -7.21 2.45 37.05
C SER A 139 -6.22 3.49 37.57
N GLY A 140 -4.92 3.25 37.35
CA GLY A 140 -3.84 4.16 37.73
C GLY A 140 -3.33 5.06 36.59
N ASP A 141 -3.97 5.02 35.42
CA ASP A 141 -3.58 5.86 34.29
C ASP A 141 -4.13 7.27 34.47
N SER A 142 -3.29 8.25 34.16
CA SER A 142 -3.65 9.66 34.06
C SER A 142 -4.01 10.05 32.62
N LEU A 143 -4.48 11.28 32.38
CA LEU A 143 -4.69 11.76 31.01
C LEU A 143 -3.40 11.74 30.17
N VAL A 144 -2.23 11.95 30.79
CA VAL A 144 -0.92 11.85 30.12
C VAL A 144 -0.64 10.42 29.65
N ASP A 145 -1.03 9.43 30.46
CA ASP A 145 -0.82 8.02 30.12
C ASP A 145 -1.76 7.60 28.99
N VAL A 146 -3.04 7.99 29.05
CA VAL A 146 -4.02 7.75 27.97
C VAL A 146 -3.58 8.41 26.66
N GLN A 147 -3.13 9.67 26.70
CA GLN A 147 -2.58 10.36 25.53
C GLN A 147 -1.38 9.59 24.93
N SER A 148 -0.48 9.13 25.80
CA SER A 148 0.70 8.38 25.38
C SER A 148 0.34 7.02 24.78
N ALA A 149 -0.64 6.33 25.35
CA ALA A 149 -1.12 5.04 24.86
C ALA A 149 -1.74 5.17 23.46
N ILE A 150 -2.60 6.16 23.23
CA ILE A 150 -3.22 6.41 21.92
C ILE A 150 -2.15 6.72 20.87
N ASN A 151 -1.22 7.64 21.17
CA ASN A 151 -0.16 8.01 20.23
C ASN A 151 0.84 6.88 19.95
N ALA A 152 1.08 6.00 20.92
CA ALA A 152 1.97 4.86 20.75
C ALA A 152 1.36 3.74 19.89
N ALA A 153 0.03 3.68 19.80
CA ALA A 153 -0.67 2.66 19.05
C ALA A 153 -0.76 2.94 17.53
N ASP A 154 -0.48 4.18 17.10
CA ASP A 154 -0.46 4.61 15.69
C ASP A 154 -1.76 4.27 14.90
N VAL A 155 -2.90 4.46 15.56
CA VAL A 155 -4.23 4.04 15.08
C VAL A 155 -4.91 5.07 14.16
N GLY A 156 -4.14 5.87 13.44
CA GLY A 156 -4.69 6.94 12.58
C GLY A 156 -5.32 8.12 13.35
N VAL A 157 -5.01 8.26 14.64
CA VAL A 157 -5.45 9.37 15.50
C VAL A 157 -4.27 9.87 16.33
N THR A 158 -4.12 11.19 16.43
CA THR A 158 -3.17 11.84 17.34
C THR A 158 -3.91 12.41 18.55
N ALA A 159 -3.44 12.07 19.75
CA ALA A 159 -3.94 12.59 21.02
C ALA A 159 -3.02 13.69 21.60
N GLN A 160 -3.60 14.78 22.07
CA GLN A 160 -2.89 15.91 22.67
C GLN A 160 -3.60 16.40 23.93
N LEU A 161 -2.84 16.89 24.91
CA LEU A 161 -3.41 17.52 26.09
C LEU A 161 -3.53 19.03 25.91
N LEU A 162 -4.72 19.56 26.20
CA LEU A 162 -5.01 20.98 26.28
C LEU A 162 -5.22 21.35 27.75
N SER A 163 -4.32 22.16 28.31
CA SER A 163 -4.50 22.75 29.64
C SER A 163 -5.09 24.15 29.48
N VAL A 164 -6.38 24.27 29.81
CA VAL A 164 -7.12 25.55 29.77
C VAL A 164 -6.83 26.35 31.05
N SER A 165 -6.75 25.65 32.19
CA SER A 165 -6.36 26.20 33.50
C SER A 165 -5.71 25.13 34.39
N ASP A 166 -5.33 25.48 35.62
CA ASP A 166 -4.77 24.52 36.60
C ASP A 166 -5.75 23.39 36.95
N THR A 167 -7.06 23.60 36.79
CA THR A 167 -8.13 22.63 37.08
C THR A 167 -8.96 22.23 35.87
N ASP A 168 -8.55 22.62 34.65
CA ASP A 168 -9.22 22.22 33.40
C ASP A 168 -8.18 21.72 32.40
N ASN A 169 -8.08 20.40 32.33
CA ASN A 169 -7.21 19.66 31.42
C ASN A 169 -8.07 18.73 30.56
N ARG A 170 -7.85 18.73 29.25
CA ARG A 170 -8.64 17.96 28.28
C ARG A 170 -7.75 17.18 27.33
N LEU A 171 -8.23 16.02 26.93
CA LEU A 171 -7.66 15.19 25.87
C LEU A 171 -8.33 15.54 24.55
N ILE A 172 -7.54 16.01 23.58
CA ILE A 172 -7.97 16.30 22.21
C ILE A 172 -7.47 15.18 21.30
N MET A 173 -8.38 14.49 20.64
CA MET A 173 -8.09 13.44 19.66
C MET A 173 -8.39 13.97 18.26
N THR A 174 -7.42 13.89 17.35
CA THR A 174 -7.55 14.39 15.97
C THR A 174 -7.18 13.30 14.98
N SER A 175 -8.02 13.06 13.98
CA SER A 175 -7.70 12.13 12.89
C SER A 175 -6.42 12.55 12.17
N THR A 176 -5.59 11.61 11.77
CA THR A 176 -4.42 11.89 10.91
C THR A 176 -4.83 12.11 9.46
N SER A 177 -6.03 11.70 9.09
CA SER A 177 -6.63 11.86 7.76
C SER A 177 -7.77 12.89 7.78
N THR A 178 -7.97 13.56 6.64
CA THR A 178 -9.13 14.43 6.44
C THR A 178 -10.32 13.64 5.89
N GLY A 179 -11.51 14.25 5.92
CA GLY A 179 -12.71 13.70 5.30
C GLY A 179 -13.88 13.63 6.27
N ALA A 180 -15.08 13.43 5.72
CA ALA A 180 -16.32 13.40 6.50
C ALA A 180 -16.43 12.19 7.45
N GLU A 181 -15.75 11.07 7.15
CA GLU A 181 -15.80 9.87 8.00
C GLU A 181 -15.07 10.05 9.34
N GLY A 182 -14.01 10.86 9.38
CA GLY A 182 -13.27 11.14 10.62
C GLY A 182 -12.50 9.93 11.16
N PHE A 183 -12.75 9.56 12.42
CA PHE A 183 -12.19 8.37 13.07
C PHE A 183 -13.25 7.66 13.91
N SER A 184 -13.09 6.35 14.10
CA SER A 184 -13.98 5.56 14.93
C SER A 184 -13.53 5.54 16.39
N LEU A 185 -14.50 5.58 17.30
CA LEU A 185 -14.26 5.52 18.74
C LEU A 185 -15.38 4.71 19.39
N GLN A 186 -15.05 3.56 19.97
CA GLN A 186 -15.98 2.57 20.53
C GLN A 186 -15.56 2.13 21.93
N ASP A 187 -16.50 1.91 22.84
CA ASP A 187 -16.24 1.21 24.08
C ASP A 187 -16.05 -0.30 23.83
N ALA A 188 -15.04 -0.91 24.46
CA ALA A 188 -14.73 -2.32 24.31
C ALA A 188 -14.49 -3.03 25.65
N SER A 189 -15.21 -2.57 26.67
CA SER A 189 -15.23 -3.15 28.01
C SER A 189 -16.64 -3.09 28.59
N THR A 190 -16.88 -3.79 29.70
CA THR A 190 -18.20 -3.78 30.38
C THR A 190 -18.54 -2.43 31.04
N THR A 191 -17.69 -1.43 30.88
CA THR A 191 -17.86 -0.07 31.41
C THR A 191 -17.81 0.92 30.26
N ASP A 192 -18.64 1.96 30.32
CA ASP A 192 -18.69 3.02 29.31
C ASP A 192 -17.58 4.05 29.60
N ILE A 193 -16.36 3.70 29.22
CA ILE A 193 -15.16 4.51 29.44
C ILE A 193 -15.23 5.78 28.63
N LEU A 194 -15.70 5.73 27.38
CA LEU A 194 -15.83 6.92 26.54
C LEU A 194 -16.85 7.90 27.09
N GLN A 195 -17.93 7.41 27.69
CA GLN A 195 -18.88 8.25 28.39
C GLN A 195 -18.24 8.92 29.62
N SER A 196 -17.47 8.15 30.39
CA SER A 196 -16.75 8.65 31.56
C SER A 196 -15.68 9.68 31.21
N LEU A 197 -15.08 9.57 30.01
CA LEU A 197 -14.15 10.55 29.45
C LEU A 197 -14.85 11.74 28.80
N GLY A 198 -16.17 11.71 28.61
CA GLY A 198 -16.96 12.76 27.97
C GLY A 198 -16.91 12.75 26.43
N PHE A 199 -16.46 11.66 25.81
CA PHE A 199 -16.48 11.48 24.36
C PHE A 199 -17.84 10.99 23.82
N THR A 200 -18.67 10.40 24.69
CA THR A 200 -20.03 9.93 24.34
C THR A 200 -21.03 10.29 25.44
N SER A 201 -22.31 10.24 25.11
CA SER A 201 -23.44 10.43 26.02
C SER A 201 -24.16 9.11 26.31
N VAL A 202 -25.24 9.14 27.08
CA VAL A 202 -25.98 7.92 27.45
C VAL A 202 -26.71 7.31 26.26
N GLY A 203 -26.44 6.03 26.00
CA GLY A 203 -27.08 5.24 24.94
C GLY A 203 -26.22 5.09 23.69
N THR A 204 -26.68 4.22 22.80
CA THR A 204 -25.99 3.86 21.55
C THR A 204 -26.88 4.07 20.33
N GLN A 205 -26.25 4.20 19.16
CA GLN A 205 -26.91 4.22 17.86
C GLN A 205 -26.24 3.23 16.90
N ILE A 206 -26.92 2.86 15.81
CA ILE A 206 -26.32 2.04 14.76
C ILE A 206 -25.30 2.93 14.02
N LYS A 207 -24.04 2.50 14.02
CA LYS A 207 -22.94 3.23 13.38
C LYS A 207 -23.03 3.12 11.85
N ASN A 208 -22.96 1.89 11.35
CA ASN A 208 -23.02 1.60 9.91
C ASN A 208 -24.42 1.09 9.55
N SER A 209 -25.39 1.99 9.34
CA SER A 209 -26.76 1.61 9.02
C SER A 209 -26.93 1.17 7.56
N VAL A 210 -27.68 0.09 7.33
CA VAL A 210 -28.18 -0.31 6.00
C VAL A 210 -29.70 -0.28 5.96
N SER A 211 -30.31 -0.49 4.79
CA SER A 211 -31.77 -0.45 4.63
C SER A 211 -32.45 -1.55 5.46
N GLY A 212 -32.91 -1.21 6.67
CA GLY A 212 -33.58 -2.14 7.58
C GLY A 212 -32.63 -3.01 8.41
N GLY A 213 -31.36 -2.60 8.56
CA GLY A 213 -30.31 -3.38 9.20
C GLY A 213 -29.11 -2.55 9.66
N GLY A 214 -28.05 -3.24 10.07
CA GLY A 214 -26.76 -2.64 10.43
C GLY A 214 -25.58 -3.52 10.03
N GLN A 215 -24.39 -2.92 9.96
CA GLN A 215 -23.13 -3.59 9.65
C GLN A 215 -22.09 -3.31 10.73
N THR A 216 -21.18 -4.25 10.97
CA THR A 216 -19.99 -4.04 11.79
C THR A 216 -18.97 -3.16 11.06
N ASP A 217 -17.88 -2.81 11.74
CA ASP A 217 -16.68 -2.28 11.09
C ASP A 217 -16.02 -3.29 10.16
N GLN A 218 -15.03 -2.83 9.40
CA GLN A 218 -14.19 -3.67 8.54
C GLN A 218 -13.13 -4.40 9.36
N PHE A 219 -12.95 -5.67 9.03
CA PHE A 219 -11.95 -6.52 9.63
C PHE A 219 -11.11 -7.19 8.54
N SER A 220 -9.83 -7.43 8.79
CA SER A 220 -8.95 -8.08 7.81
C SER A 220 -9.23 -9.57 7.61
N SER A 221 -10.11 -10.16 8.43
CA SER A 221 -10.51 -11.56 8.35
C SER A 221 -11.93 -11.74 8.88
N GLY A 222 -12.74 -12.55 8.18
CA GLY A 222 -14.03 -13.01 8.70
C GLY A 222 -13.92 -14.17 9.71
N THR A 223 -12.73 -14.76 9.85
CA THR A 223 -12.53 -16.10 10.42
C THR A 223 -11.54 -16.15 11.58
N THR A 224 -10.78 -15.07 11.77
CA THR A 224 -9.98 -14.86 12.98
C THR A 224 -10.88 -14.30 14.08
N ASP A 225 -10.68 -14.73 15.33
CA ASP A 225 -11.40 -14.19 16.48
C ASP A 225 -11.33 -12.67 16.50
N VAL A 226 -12.47 -12.02 16.66
CA VAL A 226 -12.57 -10.56 16.54
C VAL A 226 -11.66 -9.88 17.55
N GLY A 227 -11.60 -10.38 18.78
CA GLY A 227 -10.71 -9.86 19.81
C GLY A 227 -9.23 -9.96 19.44
N THR A 228 -8.81 -10.95 18.65
CA THR A 228 -7.44 -11.01 18.12
C THR A 228 -7.22 -9.92 17.06
N LEU A 229 -8.20 -9.72 16.18
CA LEU A 229 -8.13 -8.73 15.10
C LEU A 229 -8.04 -7.30 15.62
N ILE A 230 -8.78 -6.99 16.69
CA ILE A 230 -8.74 -5.66 17.32
C ILE A 230 -7.74 -5.56 18.48
N GLY A 231 -7.00 -6.62 18.79
CA GLY A 231 -5.99 -6.64 19.84
C GLY A 231 -6.51 -6.50 21.28
N LEU A 232 -7.69 -7.04 21.59
CA LEU A 232 -8.25 -7.05 22.93
C LEU A 232 -7.36 -7.85 23.91
N PRO A 233 -6.92 -7.28 25.04
CA PRO A 233 -6.05 -7.96 26.01
C PRO A 233 -6.82 -8.91 26.94
N SER A 234 -8.14 -8.72 27.06
CA SER A 234 -9.01 -9.49 27.95
C SER A 234 -10.25 -9.98 27.19
N SER A 235 -10.87 -11.05 27.67
CA SER A 235 -12.05 -11.61 27.00
C SER A 235 -13.28 -10.76 27.25
N LEU A 236 -13.74 -10.04 26.22
CA LEU A 236 -15.03 -9.35 26.24
C LEU A 236 -16.14 -10.28 25.79
N ARG A 237 -17.15 -10.47 26.63
CA ARG A 237 -18.31 -11.32 26.35
C ARG A 237 -19.60 -10.71 26.88
N GLY A 238 -20.70 -10.94 26.18
CA GLY A 238 -22.00 -10.37 26.49
C GLY A 238 -23.15 -11.16 25.90
N ASN A 239 -24.33 -11.00 26.50
CA ASN A 239 -25.58 -11.37 25.85
C ASN A 239 -26.14 -10.12 25.19
N VAL A 240 -26.41 -10.20 23.90
CA VAL A 240 -27.02 -9.13 23.12
C VAL A 240 -28.44 -9.51 22.74
N THR A 241 -29.27 -8.52 22.44
CA THR A 241 -30.57 -8.76 21.81
C THR A 241 -30.53 -8.32 20.36
N ILE A 242 -30.81 -9.23 19.44
CA ILE A 242 -30.91 -8.96 18.00
C ILE A 242 -32.36 -9.26 17.58
N GLY A 243 -33.10 -8.22 17.22
CA GLY A 243 -34.53 -8.32 16.93
C GLY A 243 -35.32 -8.74 18.17
N ASN A 244 -35.75 -10.00 18.20
CA ASN A 244 -36.54 -10.57 19.29
C ASN A 244 -35.82 -11.70 20.06
N GLN A 245 -34.56 -11.98 19.76
CA GLN A 245 -33.80 -13.09 20.34
C GLN A 245 -32.55 -12.61 21.07
N SER A 246 -32.15 -13.36 22.10
CA SER A 246 -30.89 -13.13 22.80
C SER A 246 -29.78 -14.02 22.24
N VAL A 247 -28.62 -13.45 21.98
CA VAL A 247 -27.44 -14.10 21.40
C VAL A 247 -26.25 -13.87 22.33
N ALA A 248 -25.51 -14.93 22.66
CA ALA A 248 -24.28 -14.82 23.43
C ALA A 248 -23.10 -14.61 22.48
N ILE A 249 -22.31 -13.56 22.72
CA ILE A 249 -21.12 -13.21 21.93
C ILE A 249 -19.91 -13.19 22.85
N ASP A 250 -18.83 -13.89 22.48
CA ASP A 250 -17.53 -13.86 23.14
C ASP A 250 -16.44 -13.52 22.13
N LEU A 251 -15.98 -12.26 22.14
CA LEU A 251 -15.04 -11.76 21.14
C LEU A 251 -13.66 -12.41 21.24
N ALA A 252 -13.34 -13.05 22.37
CA ALA A 252 -12.06 -13.74 22.53
C ALA A 252 -11.96 -15.07 21.80
N THR A 253 -13.10 -15.65 21.40
CA THR A 253 -13.18 -17.00 20.83
C THR A 253 -14.15 -17.09 19.65
N MET A 254 -14.65 -15.95 19.18
CA MET A 254 -15.58 -15.89 18.06
C MET A 254 -15.05 -14.93 17.00
N SER A 255 -14.94 -15.45 15.78
CA SER A 255 -14.78 -14.68 14.55
C SER A 255 -16.10 -14.04 14.09
N LEU A 256 -16.07 -13.21 13.04
CA LEU A 256 -17.31 -12.68 12.45
C LEU A 256 -18.22 -13.81 11.95
N SER A 257 -17.64 -14.86 11.37
CA SER A 257 -18.37 -16.07 10.96
C SER A 257 -18.99 -16.80 12.15
N ASP A 258 -18.28 -16.92 13.29
CA ASP A 258 -18.86 -17.53 14.49
C ASP A 258 -20.01 -16.69 15.07
N ILE A 259 -19.88 -15.37 15.07
CA ILE A 259 -20.94 -14.45 15.52
C ILE A 259 -22.16 -14.58 14.59
N LYS A 260 -21.96 -14.60 13.27
CA LYS A 260 -23.01 -14.86 12.28
C LYS A 260 -23.74 -16.17 12.59
N ASP A 261 -23.00 -17.26 12.76
CA ASP A 261 -23.56 -18.59 13.02
C ASP A 261 -24.32 -18.64 14.36
N ALA A 262 -23.84 -17.92 15.38
CA ALA A 262 -24.53 -17.77 16.66
C ALA A 262 -25.89 -17.06 16.50
N ILE A 263 -25.97 -16.03 15.65
CA ILE A 263 -27.20 -15.30 15.36
C ILE A 263 -28.18 -16.19 14.57
N ASP A 264 -27.71 -16.84 13.52
CA ASP A 264 -28.54 -17.73 12.69
C ASP A 264 -29.08 -18.90 13.51
N THR A 265 -28.26 -19.45 14.41
CA THR A 265 -28.67 -20.49 15.36
C THR A 265 -29.76 -20.01 16.33
N ALA A 266 -29.69 -18.75 16.78
CA ALA A 266 -30.73 -18.15 17.62
C ALA A 266 -32.04 -17.89 16.87
N GLY A 267 -31.98 -17.78 15.53
CA GLY A 267 -33.12 -17.67 14.62
C GLY A 267 -34.08 -16.50 14.89
N PRO A 268 -33.60 -15.24 14.96
CA PRO A 268 -34.48 -14.08 15.10
C PRO A 268 -35.44 -13.93 13.92
N ALA A 269 -36.69 -13.58 14.20
CA ALA A 269 -37.74 -13.61 13.20
C ALA A 269 -37.55 -12.53 12.12
N GLY A 270 -37.41 -12.95 10.87
CA GLY A 270 -37.25 -12.04 9.72
C GLY A 270 -35.85 -11.42 9.60
N VAL A 271 -34.86 -11.94 10.33
CA VAL A 271 -33.48 -11.48 10.30
C VAL A 271 -32.64 -12.41 9.43
N THR A 272 -31.75 -11.82 8.63
CA THR A 272 -30.75 -12.55 7.85
C THR A 272 -29.37 -11.99 8.18
N THR A 273 -28.36 -12.86 8.23
CA THR A 273 -26.98 -12.45 8.48
C THR A 273 -26.02 -12.97 7.41
N SER A 274 -24.99 -12.18 7.11
CA SER A 274 -23.95 -12.54 6.13
C SER A 274 -22.62 -11.89 6.49
N VAL A 275 -21.51 -12.61 6.24
CA VAL A 275 -20.18 -11.99 6.24
C VAL A 275 -19.90 -11.53 4.81
N VAL A 276 -19.76 -10.21 4.63
CA VAL A 276 -19.62 -9.57 3.32
C VAL A 276 -18.15 -9.21 3.10
N PRO A 277 -17.47 -9.80 2.11
CA PRO A 277 -16.14 -9.36 1.69
C PRO A 277 -16.25 -8.06 0.87
N LYS A 278 -15.27 -7.18 1.06
CA LYS A 278 -15.12 -5.92 0.33
C LYS A 278 -13.65 -5.70 0.01
N GLU A 279 -13.32 -5.59 -1.26
CA GLU A 279 -12.02 -5.10 -1.70
C GLU A 279 -11.97 -3.57 -1.53
N ASP A 280 -10.89 -3.05 -0.96
CA ASP A 280 -10.60 -1.63 -0.96
C ASP A 280 -9.98 -1.16 -2.29
N GLU A 281 -9.73 0.14 -2.43
CA GLU A 281 -9.16 0.74 -3.64
C GLU A 281 -7.74 0.23 -3.96
N GLU A 282 -7.09 -0.44 -3.01
CA GLU A 282 -5.75 -1.04 -3.13
C GLU A 282 -5.81 -2.55 -3.41
N GLY A 283 -7.01 -3.14 -3.52
CA GLY A 283 -7.24 -4.56 -3.77
C GLY A 283 -7.13 -5.45 -2.53
N THR A 284 -7.14 -4.87 -1.32
CA THR A 284 -7.14 -5.64 -0.07
C THR A 284 -8.55 -6.04 0.32
N THR A 285 -8.80 -7.33 0.48
CA THR A 285 -10.10 -7.85 0.93
C THR A 285 -10.27 -7.64 2.44
N THR A 286 -11.34 -6.97 2.82
CA THR A 286 -11.82 -6.79 4.19
C THR A 286 -13.20 -7.41 4.36
N PHE A 287 -13.62 -7.67 5.59
CA PHE A 287 -14.85 -8.38 5.91
C PHE A 287 -15.72 -7.56 6.88
N ARG A 288 -17.04 -7.59 6.69
CA ARG A 288 -18.03 -7.05 7.65
C ARG A 288 -19.11 -8.09 7.92
N LEU A 289 -19.63 -8.15 9.14
CA LEU A 289 -20.89 -8.83 9.42
C LEU A 289 -22.05 -7.87 9.13
N GLN A 290 -22.94 -8.27 8.22
CA GLN A 290 -24.17 -7.57 7.89
C GLN A 290 -25.36 -8.30 8.53
N ILE A 291 -26.25 -7.53 9.16
CA ILE A 291 -27.48 -8.02 9.79
C ILE A 291 -28.66 -7.22 9.22
N ASP A 292 -29.53 -7.89 8.47
CA ASP A 292 -30.71 -7.29 7.84
C ASP A 292 -32.01 -7.72 8.53
N GLY A 293 -33.08 -6.96 8.31
CA GLY A 293 -34.43 -7.27 8.78
C GLY A 293 -34.74 -6.80 10.21
N THR A 294 -33.77 -6.21 10.92
CA THR A 294 -33.97 -5.59 12.23
C THR A 294 -33.05 -4.39 12.45
N THR A 295 -33.57 -3.38 13.14
CA THR A 295 -32.77 -2.27 13.71
C THR A 295 -32.79 -2.26 15.24
N THR A 296 -33.31 -3.34 15.85
CA THR A 296 -33.39 -3.48 17.30
C THR A 296 -32.16 -4.24 17.78
N PHE A 297 -31.21 -3.49 18.32
CA PHE A 297 -29.98 -4.00 18.93
C PHE A 297 -29.91 -3.50 20.38
N ILE A 298 -29.72 -4.41 21.33
CA ILE A 298 -29.45 -4.06 22.73
C ILE A 298 -28.16 -4.76 23.10
N ASP A 299 -27.23 -4.00 23.66
CA ASP A 299 -25.90 -4.44 24.01
C ASP A 299 -25.65 -4.15 25.50
N ASP A 300 -25.64 -5.19 26.31
CA ASP A 300 -25.50 -5.04 27.77
C ASP A 300 -24.03 -4.94 28.21
N ASN A 301 -23.07 -5.31 27.36
CA ASN A 301 -21.64 -5.42 27.70
C ASN A 301 -20.71 -4.86 26.58
N ASN A 302 -21.20 -3.93 25.78
CA ASN A 302 -20.46 -3.25 24.71
C ASN A 302 -19.78 -4.19 23.68
N VAL A 303 -20.32 -5.40 23.47
CA VAL A 303 -19.77 -6.34 22.47
C VAL A 303 -20.15 -5.96 21.04
N LEU A 304 -21.34 -5.37 20.82
CA LEU A 304 -21.76 -4.83 19.53
C LEU A 304 -21.13 -3.47 19.26
N GLU A 305 -20.88 -2.69 20.30
CA GLU A 305 -20.11 -1.46 20.19
C GLU A 305 -18.64 -1.74 19.85
N ALA A 306 -17.98 -2.69 20.53
CA ALA A 306 -16.58 -3.06 20.26
C ALA A 306 -16.31 -3.49 18.82
N ILE A 307 -17.30 -4.11 18.15
CA ILE A 307 -17.20 -4.54 16.74
C ILE A 307 -17.69 -3.47 15.75
N GLY A 308 -18.10 -2.30 16.23
CA GLY A 308 -18.55 -1.18 15.42
C GLY A 308 -19.91 -1.37 14.75
N LEU A 309 -20.75 -2.29 15.25
CA LEU A 309 -22.16 -2.33 14.84
C LEU A 309 -22.93 -1.17 15.47
N LEU A 310 -22.62 -0.90 16.74
CA LEU A 310 -23.13 0.24 17.50
C LEU A 310 -22.00 1.24 17.79
N GLU A 311 -22.37 2.46 18.12
CA GLU A 311 -21.49 3.48 18.68
C GLU A 311 -22.23 4.28 19.74
N GLY A 312 -21.51 4.78 20.75
CA GLY A 312 -22.04 5.73 21.70
C GLY A 312 -22.50 7.04 21.04
N ILE A 313 -23.59 7.62 21.55
CA ILE A 313 -24.15 8.86 21.00
C ILE A 313 -23.18 10.02 21.26
N SER A 314 -22.62 10.59 20.20
CA SER A 314 -21.79 11.81 20.28
C SER A 314 -22.69 13.05 20.30
N GLY A 315 -22.56 13.95 21.29
CA GLY A 315 -23.51 15.05 21.47
C GLY A 315 -23.04 16.19 22.38
N VAL A 316 -23.90 17.18 22.58
CA VAL A 316 -23.62 18.33 23.46
C VAL A 316 -23.96 17.95 24.91
N THR A 317 -22.96 17.93 25.80
CA THR A 317 -23.22 17.86 27.24
C THR A 317 -23.80 19.20 27.68
N ALA A 318 -24.96 19.18 28.35
CA ALA A 318 -25.58 20.39 28.85
C ALA A 318 -24.73 21.02 29.97
N ALA A 319 -24.76 22.35 30.09
CA ALA A 319 -24.10 23.03 31.19
C ALA A 319 -24.68 22.56 32.54
N VAL A 320 -23.82 22.42 33.55
CA VAL A 320 -24.18 22.01 34.92
C VAL A 320 -23.88 23.15 35.89
N ALA A 321 -24.76 23.37 36.87
CA ALA A 321 -24.54 24.37 37.92
C ALA A 321 -23.71 23.81 39.08
N GLU A 322 -22.93 24.67 39.74
CA GLU A 322 -22.18 24.27 40.93
C GLU A 322 -23.10 24.11 42.15
N VAL A 323 -22.90 23.04 42.92
CA VAL A 323 -23.63 22.75 44.16
C VAL A 323 -22.63 22.57 45.30
N GLN A 324 -22.70 23.43 46.30
CA GLN A 324 -21.91 23.35 47.53
C GLN A 324 -22.75 22.70 48.63
N THR A 325 -22.30 21.56 49.16
CA THR A 325 -23.03 20.80 50.19
C THR A 325 -22.27 20.79 51.51
N SER A 326 -23.00 21.02 52.61
CA SER A 326 -22.45 20.98 53.96
C SER A 326 -22.08 19.55 54.41
N SER A 327 -20.97 19.37 55.11
CA SER A 327 -20.51 18.04 55.53
C SER A 327 -21.30 17.45 56.69
N VAL A 328 -22.11 18.26 57.38
CA VAL A 328 -22.98 17.83 58.49
C VAL A 328 -24.43 17.93 58.08
N GLY A 329 -25.16 16.82 58.19
CA GLY A 329 -26.62 16.76 58.13
C GLY A 329 -27.20 16.85 59.54
N ASN A 330 -27.95 17.91 59.83
CA ASN A 330 -28.57 18.10 61.13
C ASN A 330 -29.89 17.33 61.22
N THR A 331 -30.32 17.01 62.44
CA THR A 331 -31.57 16.24 62.70
C THR A 331 -32.40 16.91 63.78
N GLU A 332 -33.71 16.64 63.83
CA GLU A 332 -34.62 17.15 64.87
C GLU A 332 -34.56 16.34 66.17
N ASN A 333 -34.26 15.04 66.06
CA ASN A 333 -34.28 14.12 67.21
C ASN A 333 -33.12 13.12 67.26
N GLY A 334 -32.06 13.34 66.46
CA GLY A 334 -30.92 12.45 66.32
C GLY A 334 -31.08 11.39 65.23
N SER A 335 -32.23 11.33 64.56
CA SER A 335 -32.48 10.42 63.43
C SER A 335 -33.23 11.05 62.25
N ASP A 336 -34.19 11.95 62.52
CA ASP A 336 -34.98 12.58 61.45
C ASP A 336 -34.27 13.84 60.94
N PRO A 337 -33.90 13.92 59.64
CA PRO A 337 -33.24 15.09 59.07
C PRO A 337 -34.07 16.37 59.25
N ILE A 338 -33.40 17.52 59.44
CA ILE A 338 -34.07 18.82 59.42
C ILE A 338 -34.62 19.13 58.02
N ASP A 339 -35.68 19.91 57.94
CA ASP A 339 -36.17 20.53 56.70
C ASP A 339 -36.24 22.04 56.82
N ALA A 340 -36.69 22.73 55.76
CA ALA A 340 -36.73 24.19 55.74
C ALA A 340 -37.63 24.80 56.85
N ASN A 341 -38.64 24.08 57.35
CA ASN A 341 -39.56 24.58 58.38
C ASN A 341 -39.14 24.17 59.80
N THR A 342 -37.99 23.50 59.97
CA THR A 342 -37.51 23.13 61.31
C THR A 342 -37.08 24.40 62.06
N ASP A 343 -37.68 24.65 63.23
CA ASP A 343 -37.26 25.74 64.13
C ASP A 343 -35.85 25.49 64.68
N PHE A 344 -35.03 26.53 64.89
CA PHE A 344 -33.68 26.37 65.45
C PHE A 344 -33.64 25.71 66.84
N ALA A 345 -34.71 25.85 67.63
CA ALA A 345 -34.87 25.21 68.94
C ALA A 345 -35.02 23.69 68.85
N ASP A 346 -35.54 23.19 67.72
CA ASP A 346 -35.83 21.78 67.50
C ASP A 346 -34.65 21.02 66.88
N ILE A 347 -33.56 21.70 66.54
CA ILE A 347 -32.33 21.04 66.05
C ILE A 347 -31.69 20.24 67.19
N PHE A 348 -31.63 18.93 67.00
CA PHE A 348 -31.12 17.99 67.99
C PHE A 348 -29.68 18.28 68.37
N GLY A 349 -29.43 18.48 69.66
CA GLY A 349 -28.09 18.70 70.18
C GLY A 349 -27.48 20.06 69.83
N ALA A 350 -28.19 20.94 69.11
CA ALA A 350 -27.72 22.30 68.83
C ALA A 350 -27.74 23.18 70.07
N SER A 351 -28.82 23.10 70.87
CA SER A 351 -29.08 23.98 72.03
C SER A 351 -28.98 25.47 71.70
N ALA A 352 -29.42 25.87 70.50
CA ALA A 352 -29.38 27.26 70.05
C ALA A 352 -30.18 28.20 70.97
N ALA A 353 -29.70 29.43 71.17
CA ALA A 353 -30.32 30.43 72.02
C ALA A 353 -30.65 31.73 71.27
N ASN A 354 -31.64 32.48 71.78
CA ASN A 354 -31.97 33.79 71.23
C ASN A 354 -30.75 34.73 71.32
N GLY A 355 -30.40 35.34 70.20
CA GLY A 355 -29.26 36.22 70.03
C GLY A 355 -28.00 35.52 69.51
N ASP A 356 -28.02 34.19 69.34
CA ASP A 356 -26.96 33.46 68.64
C ASP A 356 -26.92 33.88 67.17
N THR A 357 -25.71 33.87 66.59
CA THR A 357 -25.52 34.25 65.18
C THR A 357 -24.84 33.16 64.37
N ILE A 358 -25.10 33.16 63.06
CA ILE A 358 -24.41 32.33 62.07
C ILE A 358 -23.71 33.26 61.10
N SER A 359 -22.38 33.19 61.06
CA SER A 359 -21.57 33.90 60.08
C SER A 359 -21.67 33.17 58.74
N ILE A 360 -22.03 33.89 57.67
CA ILE A 360 -22.09 33.40 56.30
C ILE A 360 -20.92 34.05 55.56
N SER A 361 -20.08 33.26 54.89
CA SER A 361 -18.97 33.78 54.09
C SER A 361 -18.63 32.85 52.95
N GLY A 362 -18.02 33.37 51.88
CA GLY A 362 -17.71 32.56 50.71
C GLY A 362 -17.24 33.41 49.53
N THR A 363 -17.34 32.84 48.34
CA THR A 363 -17.14 33.52 47.05
C THR A 363 -18.35 33.31 46.17
N ASP A 364 -18.77 34.33 45.42
CA ASP A 364 -19.75 34.18 44.35
C ASP A 364 -19.15 33.40 43.15
N ARG A 365 -19.97 33.15 42.12
CA ARG A 365 -19.56 32.46 40.88
C ARG A 365 -18.30 33.04 40.24
N ASP A 366 -18.16 34.36 40.25
CA ASP A 366 -17.03 35.07 39.63
C ASP A 366 -15.78 35.09 40.54
N GLY A 367 -15.86 34.49 41.73
CA GLY A 367 -14.78 34.44 42.72
C GLY A 367 -14.72 35.66 43.65
N ASN A 368 -15.70 36.56 43.64
CA ASN A 368 -15.72 37.72 44.54
C ASN A 368 -16.16 37.29 45.94
N ALA A 369 -15.43 37.76 46.96
CA ALA A 369 -15.76 37.43 48.34
C ALA A 369 -17.10 38.05 48.78
N VAL A 370 -17.96 37.21 49.37
CA VAL A 370 -19.24 37.60 49.98
C VAL A 370 -19.25 37.25 51.47
N SER A 371 -19.97 38.03 52.28
CA SER A 371 -20.13 37.76 53.70
C SER A 371 -21.36 38.43 54.30
N GLY A 372 -21.99 37.78 55.27
CA GLY A 372 -23.13 38.29 56.03
C GLY A 372 -23.29 37.58 57.37
N THR A 373 -24.37 37.86 58.08
CA THR A 373 -24.62 37.26 59.40
C THR A 373 -26.11 37.12 59.62
N PHE A 374 -26.55 35.88 59.83
CA PHE A 374 -27.88 35.56 60.31
C PHE A 374 -27.92 35.66 61.83
N THR A 375 -28.97 36.25 62.41
CA THR A 375 -29.17 36.33 63.87
C THR A 375 -30.48 35.66 64.24
N MET A 376 -30.42 34.66 65.12
CA MET A 376 -31.60 34.01 65.68
C MET A 376 -32.26 34.94 66.71
N ALA A 377 -33.22 35.76 66.29
CA ALA A 377 -33.96 36.65 67.17
C ALA A 377 -34.88 35.87 68.13
N ASN A 378 -35.48 34.78 67.65
CA ASN A 378 -36.29 33.85 68.44
C ASN A 378 -36.19 32.42 67.89
N VAL A 379 -35.43 31.56 68.58
CA VAL A 379 -35.17 30.18 68.13
C VAL A 379 -36.41 29.27 68.02
N ASN A 380 -37.57 29.69 68.56
CA ASN A 380 -38.84 28.93 68.48
C ASN A 380 -39.78 29.47 67.39
N ASN A 381 -39.26 30.24 66.45
CA ASN A 381 -40.03 30.87 65.38
C ASN A 381 -39.17 31.21 64.18
N ASP A 382 -37.88 31.48 64.41
CA ASP A 382 -36.92 31.53 63.32
C ASP A 382 -36.60 30.08 62.94
N ASP A 383 -36.79 29.74 61.66
CA ASP A 383 -36.64 28.40 61.10
C ASP A 383 -35.44 28.31 60.14
N ILE A 384 -35.18 27.12 59.61
CA ILE A 384 -34.08 26.92 58.65
C ILE A 384 -34.31 27.72 57.37
N GLN A 385 -35.55 27.93 56.92
CA GLN A 385 -35.88 28.74 55.75
C GLN A 385 -35.40 30.19 55.95
N ASP A 386 -35.54 30.75 57.14
CA ASP A 386 -35.00 32.09 57.43
C ASP A 386 -33.46 32.16 57.23
N LEU A 387 -32.72 31.08 57.54
CA LEU A 387 -31.29 30.99 57.27
C LEU A 387 -31.00 30.80 55.78
N LEU A 388 -31.76 29.95 55.09
CA LEU A 388 -31.62 29.73 53.64
C LEU A 388 -31.85 31.05 52.88
N ASP A 389 -32.91 31.79 53.21
CA ASP A 389 -33.22 33.10 52.64
C ASP A 389 -32.09 34.12 52.88
N GLU A 390 -31.46 34.10 54.07
CA GLU A 390 -30.32 34.95 54.36
C GLU A 390 -29.07 34.52 53.56
N ILE A 391 -28.84 33.22 53.35
CA ILE A 391 -27.77 32.73 52.47
C ILE A 391 -27.98 33.24 51.05
N GLU A 392 -29.17 33.05 50.48
CA GLU A 392 -29.48 33.55 49.13
C GLU A 392 -29.30 35.08 49.05
N THR A 393 -29.72 35.81 50.08
CA THR A 393 -29.55 37.27 50.17
C THR A 393 -28.06 37.67 50.20
N VAL A 394 -27.23 36.99 50.99
CA VAL A 394 -25.79 37.27 51.10
C VAL A 394 -25.07 37.03 49.77
N PHE A 395 -25.49 36.01 49.03
CA PHE A 395 -24.96 35.68 47.71
C PHE A 395 -25.66 36.45 46.58
N GLY A 396 -26.50 37.45 46.89
CA GLY A 396 -27.07 38.36 45.90
C GLY A 396 -28.29 37.81 45.12
N GLY A 397 -28.88 36.71 45.58
CA GLY A 397 -30.06 36.09 44.99
C GLY A 397 -29.78 35.39 43.65
N VAL A 398 -28.54 34.97 43.43
CA VAL A 398 -28.11 34.17 42.26
C VAL A 398 -27.75 32.73 42.63
N VAL A 399 -28.09 32.34 43.86
CA VAL A 399 -27.98 30.96 44.34
C VAL A 399 -29.31 30.55 44.94
N THR A 400 -29.62 29.26 44.85
CA THR A 400 -30.71 28.62 45.58
C THR A 400 -30.13 27.85 46.76
N ALA A 401 -30.55 28.20 47.98
CA ALA A 401 -30.18 27.49 49.20
C ALA A 401 -31.31 26.54 49.63
N SER A 402 -30.98 25.29 49.93
CA SER A 402 -31.97 24.27 50.31
C SER A 402 -31.42 23.28 51.34
N VAL A 403 -32.27 22.38 51.81
CA VAL A 403 -31.88 21.24 52.65
C VAL A 403 -32.15 19.94 51.90
N ASN A 404 -31.15 19.07 51.81
CA ASN A 404 -31.31 17.78 51.14
C ASN A 404 -31.95 16.72 52.05
N SER A 405 -32.21 15.53 51.50
CA SER A 405 -32.84 14.42 52.24
C SER A 405 -32.06 13.90 53.44
N SER A 406 -30.80 14.32 53.61
CA SER A 406 -29.92 13.97 54.73
C SER A 406 -29.81 15.09 55.77
N GLY A 407 -30.51 16.21 55.59
CA GLY A 407 -30.50 17.34 56.53
C GLY A 407 -29.27 18.26 56.36
N GLN A 408 -28.55 18.13 55.25
CA GLN A 408 -27.41 18.98 54.90
C GLN A 408 -27.91 20.21 54.13
N ILE A 409 -27.22 21.34 54.31
CA ILE A 409 -27.49 22.54 53.53
C ILE A 409 -26.81 22.40 52.16
N GLU A 410 -27.55 22.66 51.10
CA GLU A 410 -27.06 22.73 49.72
C GLU A 410 -27.25 24.13 49.18
N VAL A 411 -26.21 24.70 48.59
CA VAL A 411 -26.26 25.99 47.91
C VAL A 411 -25.89 25.76 46.45
N THR A 412 -26.85 25.99 45.56
CA THR A 412 -26.72 25.76 44.12
C THR A 412 -26.61 27.10 43.40
N ASP A 413 -25.65 27.27 42.49
CA ASP A 413 -25.65 28.41 41.57
C ASP A 413 -26.88 28.32 40.64
N ASP A 414 -27.65 29.39 40.51
CA ASP A 414 -28.84 29.40 39.64
C ASP A 414 -28.48 29.41 38.15
N THR A 415 -27.21 29.65 37.83
CA THR A 415 -26.66 29.64 36.48
C THR A 415 -25.83 28.38 36.27
N ALA A 416 -26.08 27.64 35.19
CA ALA A 416 -25.21 26.53 34.80
C ALA A 416 -23.92 27.05 34.14
N GLY A 417 -22.81 26.33 34.25
CA GLY A 417 -21.51 26.72 33.71
C GLY A 417 -20.40 26.80 34.76
N ASP A 418 -19.19 27.17 34.34
CA ASP A 418 -18.04 27.32 35.23
C ASP A 418 -18.32 28.32 36.36
N SER A 419 -17.99 27.93 37.59
CA SER A 419 -18.30 28.67 38.81
C SER A 419 -17.17 28.54 39.84
N GLN A 420 -16.95 29.61 40.61
CA GLN A 420 -16.04 29.65 41.76
C GLN A 420 -16.82 29.79 43.08
N LEU A 421 -18.04 29.25 43.13
CA LEU A 421 -18.92 29.38 44.29
C LEU A 421 -18.29 28.63 45.47
N SER A 422 -18.06 29.33 46.57
CA SER A 422 -17.69 28.69 47.84
C SER A 422 -18.59 29.20 48.95
N VAL A 423 -18.91 28.31 49.90
CA VAL A 423 -19.81 28.63 51.02
C VAL A 423 -19.15 28.21 52.33
N SER A 424 -19.36 29.00 53.37
CA SER A 424 -18.96 28.67 54.73
C SER A 424 -19.98 29.23 55.70
N LEU A 425 -20.53 28.35 56.54
CA LEU A 425 -21.45 28.69 57.62
C LEU A 425 -20.79 28.39 58.96
N SER A 426 -20.64 29.41 59.80
CA SER A 426 -20.07 29.26 61.14
C SER A 426 -21.08 29.71 62.18
N ALA A 427 -21.68 28.75 62.90
CA ALA A 427 -22.52 29.03 64.06
C ALA A 427 -21.65 29.49 65.23
N ASN A 428 -21.87 30.72 65.69
CA ASN A 428 -21.03 31.37 66.70
C ASN A 428 -21.41 30.96 68.14
N ASN A 429 -22.61 30.40 68.35
CA ASN A 429 -23.09 29.80 69.61
C ASN A 429 -22.87 30.71 70.85
N GLU A 430 -23.14 32.01 70.75
CA GLU A 430 -22.82 33.03 71.77
C GLU A 430 -23.54 32.83 73.12
N GLY A 431 -24.74 32.25 73.08
CA GLY A 431 -25.55 31.84 74.22
C GLY A 431 -25.14 30.47 74.81
N GLY A 432 -24.13 29.81 74.22
CA GLY A 432 -23.75 28.42 74.49
C GLY A 432 -24.52 27.45 73.59
N GLY A 433 -23.97 26.26 73.34
CA GLY A 433 -24.55 25.29 72.41
C GLY A 433 -23.47 24.57 71.60
N SER A 434 -23.89 23.83 70.58
CA SER A 434 -22.99 23.09 69.68
C SER A 434 -23.52 22.95 68.25
N LEU A 435 -24.33 23.89 67.77
CA LEU A 435 -24.76 23.90 66.38
C LEU A 435 -23.54 23.98 65.45
N THR A 436 -23.53 23.18 64.38
CA THR A 436 -22.51 23.20 63.34
C THR A 436 -23.09 22.71 62.01
N PHE A 437 -22.56 23.23 60.91
CA PHE A 437 -22.84 22.77 59.54
C PHE A 437 -21.64 22.06 58.92
N GLY A 438 -20.52 21.98 59.65
CA GLY A 438 -19.28 21.39 59.16
C GLY A 438 -18.58 22.25 58.10
N THR A 439 -17.91 21.60 57.16
CA THR A 439 -17.28 22.23 56.00
C THR A 439 -18.18 22.08 54.78
N PHE A 440 -18.12 23.02 53.85
CA PHE A 440 -18.75 22.84 52.54
C PHE A 440 -17.71 22.37 51.52
N ALA A 441 -18.16 21.57 50.58
CA ALA A 441 -17.41 21.18 49.39
C ALA A 441 -18.37 21.07 48.21
N ALA A 442 -17.83 21.23 46.99
CA ALA A 442 -18.59 21.01 45.78
C ALA A 442 -19.04 19.54 45.73
N SER A 443 -20.34 19.30 45.79
CA SER A 443 -20.95 18.00 45.49
C SER A 443 -21.24 17.87 43.99
N THR A 444 -21.35 19.00 43.29
CA THR A 444 -21.35 19.11 41.83
C THR A 444 -20.54 20.35 41.46
N GLU A 445 -19.58 20.23 40.54
CA GLU A 445 -18.79 21.37 40.06
C GLU A 445 -19.49 21.99 38.83
N GLY A 446 -19.54 23.32 38.77
CA GLY A 446 -20.18 24.03 37.66
C GLY A 446 -19.37 23.88 36.37
N GLN A 447 -20.02 23.55 35.25
CA GLN A 447 -19.37 23.28 33.97
C GLN A 447 -20.18 23.81 32.79
N ASP A 448 -19.53 24.47 31.82
CA ASP A 448 -20.17 24.97 30.59
C ASP A 448 -20.66 23.86 29.65
N ALA A 449 -21.62 24.18 28.77
CA ALA A 449 -22.10 23.26 27.75
C ALA A 449 -20.96 22.91 26.77
N GLN A 450 -20.71 21.62 26.56
CA GLN A 450 -19.58 21.15 25.76
C GLN A 450 -20.04 20.46 24.48
N THR A 451 -19.49 20.89 23.35
CA THR A 451 -19.52 20.11 22.11
C THR A 451 -18.35 19.14 22.13
N THR A 452 -18.60 17.84 22.14
CA THR A 452 -17.54 16.83 22.05
C THR A 452 -16.75 16.94 20.75
N GLU A 453 -17.39 17.39 19.66
CA GLU A 453 -16.73 17.64 18.37
C GLU A 453 -16.20 19.08 18.30
N VAL A 454 -14.88 19.23 18.18
CA VAL A 454 -14.17 20.53 18.08
C VAL A 454 -14.06 20.96 16.62
N VAL A 455 -13.73 20.02 15.74
CA VAL A 455 -13.70 20.18 14.29
C VAL A 455 -14.40 18.98 13.69
N ALA A 456 -15.45 19.23 12.91
CA ALA A 456 -16.09 18.16 12.17
C ALA A 456 -15.20 17.69 11.03
N GLY A 457 -15.12 16.38 10.84
CA GLY A 457 -14.59 15.83 9.60
C GLY A 457 -15.42 16.36 8.43
N GLN A 458 -14.78 16.82 7.38
CA GLN A 458 -15.48 17.20 6.15
C GLN A 458 -14.64 16.88 4.93
N ASP A 459 -15.33 16.59 3.84
CA ASP A 459 -14.72 16.40 2.52
C ASP A 459 -14.35 17.74 1.88
N ALA A 460 -13.36 17.70 1.00
CA ALA A 460 -13.08 18.77 0.07
C ALA A 460 -14.18 18.82 -1.00
N VAL A 461 -14.75 20.00 -1.21
CA VAL A 461 -15.71 20.23 -2.29
C VAL A 461 -15.10 21.24 -3.25
N PHE A 462 -15.01 20.87 -4.52
CA PHE A 462 -14.40 21.67 -5.57
C PHE A 462 -15.13 21.45 -6.89
N ARG A 463 -14.83 22.29 -7.87
CA ARG A 463 -15.34 22.15 -9.23
C ARG A 463 -14.21 22.04 -10.22
N VAL A 464 -14.35 21.12 -11.17
CA VAL A 464 -13.50 21.02 -12.36
C VAL A 464 -14.38 21.29 -13.57
N ASN A 465 -14.05 22.33 -14.34
CA ASN A 465 -14.86 22.80 -15.49
C ASN A 465 -16.35 23.04 -15.15
N GLY A 466 -16.65 23.38 -13.90
CA GLY A 466 -18.01 23.62 -13.40
C GLY A 466 -18.73 22.39 -12.83
N VAL A 467 -18.16 21.19 -12.94
CA VAL A 467 -18.71 19.95 -12.34
C VAL A 467 -18.27 19.87 -10.88
N SER A 468 -19.22 19.73 -9.95
CA SER A 468 -18.94 19.62 -8.51
C SER A 468 -18.50 18.21 -8.14
N LEU A 469 -17.41 18.12 -7.39
CA LEU A 469 -16.80 16.87 -6.91
C LEU A 469 -16.59 16.98 -5.39
N SER A 470 -16.60 15.83 -4.70
CA SER A 470 -16.33 15.69 -3.27
C SER A 470 -15.27 14.62 -3.04
N ARG A 471 -14.27 14.87 -2.20
CA ARG A 471 -13.23 13.88 -1.84
C ARG A 471 -12.84 14.02 -0.37
N SER A 472 -12.50 12.90 0.26
CA SER A 472 -12.04 12.87 1.65
C SER A 472 -10.71 13.59 1.85
N THR A 473 -9.89 13.76 0.81
CA THR A 473 -8.57 14.40 0.90
C THR A 473 -8.50 15.70 0.09
N ASN A 474 -7.50 16.52 0.43
CA ASN A 474 -7.11 17.69 -0.36
C ASN A 474 -6.17 17.34 -1.53
N THR A 475 -5.86 16.06 -1.73
CA THR A 475 -5.01 15.55 -2.82
C THR A 475 -5.85 14.62 -3.68
N VAL A 476 -6.32 15.15 -4.81
CA VAL A 476 -7.28 14.48 -5.68
C VAL A 476 -6.53 13.82 -6.83
N THR A 477 -6.54 12.49 -6.89
CA THR A 477 -5.81 11.69 -7.91
C THR A 477 -6.71 11.14 -9.01
N ASP A 478 -8.02 11.16 -8.81
CA ASP A 478 -9.00 10.38 -9.58
C ASP A 478 -10.03 11.25 -10.32
N ALA A 479 -10.01 12.58 -10.14
CA ALA A 479 -10.92 13.48 -10.82
C ALA A 479 -10.57 13.69 -12.30
N LEU A 480 -9.29 13.56 -12.65
CA LEU A 480 -8.75 13.76 -13.99
C LEU A 480 -7.72 12.67 -14.24
N GLU A 481 -7.87 11.96 -15.36
CA GLU A 481 -6.98 10.88 -15.74
C GLU A 481 -5.52 11.36 -15.85
N GLY A 482 -4.63 10.70 -15.10
CA GLY A 482 -3.21 11.02 -15.04
C GLY A 482 -2.87 12.35 -14.37
N VAL A 483 -3.81 13.05 -13.73
CA VAL A 483 -3.55 14.36 -13.09
C VAL A 483 -3.95 14.32 -11.62
N THR A 484 -2.98 14.64 -10.75
CA THR A 484 -3.22 14.87 -9.33
C THR A 484 -3.39 16.37 -9.07
N LEU A 485 -4.47 16.76 -8.39
CA LEU A 485 -4.71 18.13 -7.94
C LEU A 485 -4.48 18.23 -6.44
N ASN A 486 -3.70 19.22 -6.00
CA ASN A 486 -3.57 19.56 -4.59
C ASN A 486 -4.38 20.82 -4.31
N LEU A 487 -5.42 20.69 -3.50
CA LEU A 487 -6.32 21.78 -3.09
C LEU A 487 -5.71 22.46 -1.86
N LEU A 488 -5.31 23.71 -2.01
CA LEU A 488 -4.50 24.41 -1.00
C LEU A 488 -5.30 25.45 -0.23
N LYS A 489 -6.31 26.06 -0.88
CA LYS A 489 -7.13 27.10 -0.27
C LYS A 489 -8.52 27.13 -0.89
N ALA A 490 -9.55 27.18 -0.04
CA ALA A 490 -10.92 27.43 -0.47
C ALA A 490 -11.17 28.94 -0.70
N GLU A 491 -11.64 29.30 -1.89
CA GLU A 491 -12.00 30.67 -2.25
C GLU A 491 -13.09 30.66 -3.33
N ALA A 492 -14.34 30.45 -2.89
CA ALA A 492 -15.48 30.36 -3.78
C ALA A 492 -15.62 31.61 -4.68
N GLY A 493 -15.87 31.39 -5.97
CA GLY A 493 -15.94 32.41 -7.01
C GLY A 493 -14.61 32.74 -7.70
N THR A 494 -13.48 32.18 -7.25
CA THR A 494 -12.17 32.35 -7.89
C THR A 494 -11.77 31.08 -8.65
N ASN A 495 -11.60 31.21 -9.96
CA ASN A 495 -11.17 30.12 -10.84
C ASN A 495 -9.65 30.14 -11.07
N ALA A 496 -8.99 29.01 -10.85
CA ALA A 496 -7.62 28.77 -11.27
C ALA A 496 -7.60 27.93 -12.55
N ALA A 497 -6.87 28.37 -13.57
CA ALA A 497 -6.64 27.57 -14.78
C ALA A 497 -5.42 26.68 -14.55
N VAL A 498 -5.63 25.38 -14.52
CA VAL A 498 -4.54 24.39 -14.49
C VAL A 498 -4.33 23.91 -15.92
N SER A 499 -3.08 23.89 -16.37
CA SER A 499 -2.71 23.52 -17.74
C SER A 499 -1.72 22.38 -17.72
N VAL A 500 -2.00 21.34 -18.49
CA VAL A 500 -1.11 20.21 -18.78
C VAL A 500 -0.54 20.43 -20.17
N ALA A 501 0.78 20.35 -20.30
CA ALA A 501 1.48 20.55 -21.56
C ALA A 501 2.67 19.58 -21.66
N GLN A 502 3.16 19.36 -22.88
CA GLN A 502 4.38 18.58 -23.09
C GLN A 502 5.58 19.26 -22.41
N ASP A 503 6.41 18.48 -21.71
CA ASP A 503 7.66 18.97 -21.13
C ASP A 503 8.81 19.04 -22.16
N THR A 504 8.69 20.00 -23.08
CA THR A 504 9.71 20.27 -24.10
C THR A 504 11.07 20.68 -23.50
N ALA A 505 11.09 21.19 -22.27
CA ALA A 505 12.32 21.56 -21.58
C ALA A 505 13.13 20.31 -21.17
N SER A 506 12.46 19.30 -20.61
CA SER A 506 13.09 18.03 -20.29
C SER A 506 13.59 17.30 -21.53
N ILE A 507 12.80 17.27 -22.62
CA ILE A 507 13.22 16.67 -23.91
C ILE A 507 14.50 17.35 -24.43
N LYS A 508 14.53 18.69 -24.42
CA LYS A 508 15.71 19.46 -24.84
C LYS A 508 16.93 19.14 -23.98
N ALA A 509 16.77 18.97 -22.68
CA ALA A 509 17.86 18.60 -21.78
C ALA A 509 18.42 17.21 -22.10
N SER A 510 17.57 16.23 -22.42
CA SER A 510 18.01 14.89 -22.85
C SER A 510 18.78 14.93 -24.18
N ILE A 511 18.31 15.71 -25.15
CA ILE A 511 19.03 15.91 -26.44
C ILE A 511 20.39 16.59 -26.19
N GLN A 512 20.45 17.59 -25.31
CA GLN A 512 21.71 18.25 -24.94
C GLN A 512 22.70 17.27 -24.30
N SER A 513 22.23 16.42 -23.38
CA SER A 513 23.05 15.39 -22.73
C SER A 513 23.66 14.42 -23.74
N LEU A 514 22.86 13.96 -24.72
CA LEU A 514 23.35 13.12 -25.81
C LEU A 514 24.45 13.82 -26.63
N VAL A 515 24.24 15.08 -27.00
CA VAL A 515 25.23 15.88 -27.75
C VAL A 515 26.51 16.08 -26.95
N ASP A 516 26.43 16.38 -25.66
CA ASP A 516 27.60 16.63 -24.80
C ASP A 516 28.42 15.35 -24.59
N ASN A 517 27.78 14.22 -24.33
CA ASN A 517 28.46 12.92 -24.20
C ASN A 517 29.10 12.52 -25.54
N PHE A 518 28.38 12.70 -26.65
CA PHE A 518 28.91 12.40 -27.98
C PHE A 518 30.16 13.24 -28.28
N ASN A 519 30.10 14.54 -27.97
CA ASN A 519 31.22 15.45 -28.18
C ASN A 519 32.43 15.12 -27.30
N THR A 520 32.19 14.66 -26.07
CA THR A 520 33.26 14.21 -25.16
C THR A 520 33.99 13.01 -25.76
N ALA A 521 33.25 11.96 -26.15
CA ALA A 521 33.82 10.77 -26.78
C ALA A 521 34.54 11.11 -28.11
N SER A 522 33.92 11.92 -28.96
CA SER A 522 34.47 12.35 -30.26
C SER A 522 35.76 13.17 -30.10
N SER A 523 35.82 14.03 -29.09
CA SER A 523 37.02 14.83 -28.79
C SER A 523 38.18 13.94 -28.37
N LEU A 524 37.97 13.01 -27.44
CA LEU A 524 39.01 12.10 -26.96
C LEU A 524 39.57 11.22 -28.09
N VAL A 525 38.71 10.70 -28.96
CA VAL A 525 39.10 9.91 -30.14
C VAL A 525 39.88 10.79 -31.13
N SER A 526 39.41 12.02 -31.38
CA SER A 526 40.06 12.94 -32.32
C SER A 526 41.45 13.40 -31.83
N GLU A 527 41.61 13.63 -30.53
CA GLU A 527 42.90 13.98 -29.90
C GLU A 527 43.99 12.94 -30.19
N GLN A 528 43.63 11.66 -30.36
CA GLN A 528 44.61 10.61 -30.67
C GLN A 528 45.28 10.79 -32.04
N PHE A 529 44.61 11.47 -32.98
CA PHE A 529 45.09 11.65 -34.34
C PHE A 529 45.75 13.00 -34.59
N VAL A 530 45.67 13.95 -33.65
CA VAL A 530 46.28 15.27 -33.78
C VAL A 530 47.78 15.22 -33.45
N PHE A 531 48.60 15.82 -34.30
CA PHE A 531 50.03 15.98 -34.04
C PHE A 531 50.26 17.18 -33.12
N ASN A 532 50.88 16.97 -31.96
CA ASN A 532 51.24 18.04 -31.05
C ASN A 532 52.60 18.63 -31.46
N GLU A 533 52.60 19.86 -31.98
CA GLU A 533 53.82 20.55 -32.42
C GLU A 533 54.79 20.89 -31.27
N GLU A 534 54.30 21.07 -30.05
CA GLU A 534 55.13 21.39 -28.87
C GLU A 534 55.87 20.15 -28.36
N LEU A 535 55.22 19.00 -28.40
CA LEU A 535 55.78 17.72 -27.95
C LEU A 535 56.46 16.93 -29.09
N GLU A 536 56.29 17.37 -30.34
CA GLU A 536 56.70 16.67 -31.57
C GLU A 536 56.18 15.22 -31.66
N THR A 537 55.03 14.94 -31.04
CA THR A 537 54.42 13.60 -30.95
C THR A 537 52.93 13.63 -31.26
N SER A 538 52.39 12.56 -31.84
CA SER A 538 50.95 12.29 -31.91
C SER A 538 50.47 11.53 -30.66
N GLY A 539 49.15 11.41 -30.49
CA GLY A 539 48.57 10.54 -29.47
C GLY A 539 49.06 9.08 -29.60
N PRO A 540 49.13 8.32 -28.49
CA PRO A 540 49.69 6.97 -28.48
C PRO A 540 48.89 5.97 -29.34
N LEU A 541 47.62 6.25 -29.64
CA LEU A 541 46.75 5.47 -30.53
C LEU A 541 46.67 6.04 -31.95
N SER A 542 47.56 6.97 -32.31
CA SER A 542 47.60 7.54 -33.66
C SER A 542 47.78 6.46 -34.72
N GLY A 543 46.80 6.35 -35.63
CA GLY A 543 46.79 5.36 -36.71
C GLY A 543 46.18 4.00 -36.32
N ASP A 544 45.57 3.87 -35.14
CA ASP A 544 44.80 2.68 -34.78
C ASP A 544 43.55 2.57 -35.67
N ALA A 545 43.36 1.40 -36.29
CA ALA A 545 42.26 1.13 -37.20
C ALA A 545 40.91 0.99 -36.45
N THR A 546 40.91 0.61 -35.17
CA THR A 546 39.67 0.50 -34.38
C THR A 546 39.07 1.88 -34.13
N LEU A 547 39.90 2.86 -33.76
CA LEU A 547 39.47 4.25 -33.54
C LEU A 547 38.98 4.92 -34.83
N LEU A 548 39.61 4.63 -35.98
CA LEU A 548 39.13 5.13 -37.28
C LEU A 548 37.77 4.52 -37.65
N THR A 549 37.58 3.23 -37.37
CA THR A 549 36.31 2.53 -37.61
C THR A 549 35.21 3.11 -36.71
N LEU A 550 35.51 3.29 -35.43
CA LEU A 550 34.62 3.90 -34.45
C LEU A 550 34.19 5.31 -34.88
N GLN A 551 35.16 6.18 -35.19
CA GLN A 551 34.90 7.55 -35.63
C GLN A 551 34.04 7.59 -36.91
N SER A 552 34.29 6.69 -37.86
CA SER A 552 33.51 6.61 -39.10
C SER A 552 32.09 6.12 -38.84
N GLN A 553 31.89 5.11 -38.00
CA GLN A 553 30.58 4.52 -37.70
C GLN A 553 29.70 5.50 -36.91
N LEU A 554 30.23 6.08 -35.83
CA LEU A 554 29.49 7.07 -35.02
C LEU A 554 29.07 8.28 -35.84
N ARG A 555 29.94 8.76 -36.73
CA ARG A 555 29.62 9.87 -37.62
C ARG A 555 28.58 9.49 -38.67
N SER A 556 28.65 8.27 -39.23
CA SER A 556 27.66 7.77 -40.20
C SER A 556 26.27 7.74 -39.58
N LEU A 557 26.12 7.14 -38.39
CA LEU A 557 24.84 6.97 -37.71
C LEU A 557 24.10 8.29 -37.43
N VAL A 558 24.82 9.39 -37.23
CA VAL A 558 24.22 10.71 -36.96
C VAL A 558 23.94 11.51 -38.24
N ILE A 559 24.69 11.28 -39.32
CA ILE A 559 24.53 12.01 -40.60
C ILE A 559 23.58 11.30 -41.55
N ASP A 560 23.54 9.97 -41.50
CA ASP A 560 22.79 9.16 -42.43
C ASP A 560 21.27 9.41 -42.25
N PRO A 561 20.53 9.55 -43.35
CA PRO A 561 19.08 9.70 -43.26
C PRO A 561 18.43 8.48 -42.61
N VAL A 562 17.55 8.73 -41.64
CA VAL A 562 16.74 7.70 -40.99
C VAL A 562 15.82 7.05 -42.02
N THR A 563 15.98 5.73 -42.19
CA THR A 563 15.15 4.95 -43.12
C THR A 563 13.73 4.86 -42.59
N GLY A 564 12.75 5.00 -43.48
CA GLY A 564 11.34 5.02 -43.11
C GLY A 564 10.78 6.43 -42.89
N LEU A 565 11.58 7.50 -42.94
CA LEU A 565 11.08 8.89 -42.80
C LEU A 565 11.13 9.68 -44.12
N ALA A 566 10.27 10.69 -44.23
CA ALA A 566 10.26 11.59 -45.38
C ALA A 566 11.53 12.46 -45.45
N ALA A 567 11.90 12.88 -46.66
CA ALA A 567 13.17 13.57 -46.91
C ALA A 567 13.32 14.93 -46.20
N ASP A 568 12.23 15.53 -45.75
CA ASP A 568 12.16 16.78 -45.01
C ASP A 568 12.07 16.59 -43.48
N GLU A 569 12.18 15.36 -42.99
CA GLU A 569 12.19 15.06 -41.54
C GLU A 569 13.14 13.91 -41.13
N ASN A 570 13.86 13.31 -42.07
CA ASN A 570 14.68 12.11 -41.82
C ASN A 570 16.10 12.35 -41.29
N ALA A 571 16.44 13.56 -40.82
CA ALA A 571 17.78 13.86 -40.32
C ALA A 571 17.78 14.85 -39.15
N LEU A 572 18.62 14.61 -38.13
CA LEU A 572 18.74 15.48 -36.95
C LEU A 572 19.12 16.93 -37.30
N SER A 573 19.87 17.12 -38.39
CA SER A 573 20.27 18.45 -38.87
C SER A 573 19.09 19.34 -39.25
N LEU A 574 17.94 18.76 -39.61
CA LEU A 574 16.71 19.50 -39.94
C LEU A 574 16.05 20.10 -38.69
N PHE A 575 16.33 19.52 -37.50
CA PHE A 575 15.81 19.98 -36.21
C PHE A 575 16.87 20.72 -35.38
N GLY A 576 17.93 21.21 -36.04
CA GLY A 576 18.93 22.07 -35.42
C GLY A 576 20.09 21.34 -34.74
N VAL A 577 20.24 20.02 -34.89
CA VAL A 577 21.39 19.27 -34.35
C VAL A 577 22.30 18.81 -35.50
N ALA A 578 23.46 19.43 -35.66
CA ALA A 578 24.34 19.17 -36.79
C ALA A 578 25.82 19.23 -36.44
N PHE A 579 26.67 18.65 -37.29
CA PHE A 579 28.12 18.77 -37.15
C PHE A 579 28.64 20.15 -37.54
N ASN A 580 29.50 20.72 -36.70
CA ASN A 580 30.27 21.92 -36.99
C ASN A 580 31.52 21.60 -37.85
N ARG A 581 32.38 22.60 -38.08
CA ARG A 581 33.59 22.45 -38.91
C ARG A 581 34.67 21.61 -38.25
N GLU A 582 34.63 21.53 -36.92
CA GLU A 582 35.54 20.81 -36.06
C GLU A 582 35.15 19.31 -35.94
N GLY A 583 34.00 18.91 -36.47
CA GLY A 583 33.52 17.52 -36.42
C GLY A 583 32.82 17.17 -35.10
N LEU A 584 32.37 18.18 -34.35
CA LEU A 584 31.55 18.05 -33.14
C LEU A 584 30.10 18.42 -33.44
N LEU A 585 29.16 17.86 -32.69
CA LEU A 585 27.74 18.21 -32.76
C LEU A 585 27.47 19.57 -32.09
N GLU A 586 26.61 20.37 -32.70
CA GLU A 586 26.16 21.68 -32.23
C GLU A 586 24.63 21.75 -32.30
N ILE A 587 24.02 22.37 -31.28
CA ILE A 587 22.57 22.61 -31.19
C ILE A 587 22.25 24.07 -31.51
N ASP A 588 21.52 24.30 -32.59
CA ASP A 588 20.81 25.55 -32.83
C ASP A 588 19.54 25.60 -31.97
N ASN A 589 19.66 26.29 -30.82
CA ASN A 589 18.59 26.41 -29.85
C ASN A 589 17.30 26.98 -30.44
N ALA A 590 17.37 27.95 -31.35
CA ALA A 590 16.16 28.56 -31.91
C ALA A 590 15.41 27.59 -32.83
N THR A 591 16.16 26.81 -33.62
CA THR A 591 15.61 25.79 -34.52
C THR A 591 15.04 24.61 -33.73
N LEU A 592 15.77 24.12 -32.71
CA LEU A 592 15.30 23.02 -31.87
C LEU A 592 14.06 23.41 -31.05
N ASP A 593 14.04 24.61 -30.45
CA ASP A 593 12.88 25.10 -29.69
C ASP A 593 11.64 25.22 -30.59
N ALA A 594 11.81 25.68 -31.84
CA ALA A 594 10.73 25.75 -32.81
C ALA A 594 10.22 24.35 -33.21
N ALA A 595 11.13 23.38 -33.39
CA ALA A 595 10.77 22.00 -33.73
C ALA A 595 10.04 21.29 -32.58
N LEU A 596 10.53 21.41 -31.34
CA LEU A 596 9.88 20.81 -30.16
C LEU A 596 8.49 21.41 -29.91
N ALA A 597 8.27 22.68 -30.25
CA ALA A 597 6.98 23.34 -30.08
C ALA A 597 5.94 23.01 -31.17
N ASN A 598 6.38 22.81 -32.42
CA ASN A 598 5.46 22.71 -33.57
C ASN A 598 5.46 21.34 -34.28
N ASP A 599 6.55 20.59 -34.16
CA ASP A 599 6.82 19.37 -34.93
C ASP A 599 7.37 18.25 -34.02
N LEU A 600 6.90 18.19 -32.77
CA LEU A 600 7.42 17.25 -31.76
C LEU A 600 7.46 15.80 -32.24
N SER A 601 6.38 15.34 -32.91
CA SER A 601 6.31 13.98 -33.44
C SER A 601 7.43 13.70 -34.46
N LYS A 602 7.83 14.70 -35.25
CA LYS A 602 8.95 14.55 -36.20
C LYS A 602 10.29 14.46 -35.47
N VAL A 603 10.47 15.24 -34.41
CA VAL A 603 11.65 15.16 -33.54
C VAL A 603 11.70 13.82 -32.81
N LYS A 604 10.56 13.29 -32.33
CA LYS A 604 10.43 11.94 -31.76
C LYS A 604 10.85 10.91 -32.79
N ASN A 605 10.24 10.92 -33.98
CA ASN A 605 10.47 9.89 -34.99
C ASN A 605 11.93 9.83 -35.50
N VAL A 606 12.63 10.97 -35.57
CA VAL A 606 14.03 10.97 -36.02
C VAL A 606 15.01 10.52 -34.92
N LEU A 607 14.64 10.62 -33.65
CA LEU A 607 15.49 10.25 -32.51
C LEU A 607 15.17 8.86 -31.98
N ALA A 608 13.89 8.59 -31.74
CA ALA A 608 13.37 7.39 -31.13
C ALA A 608 12.88 6.38 -32.18
N GLU A 609 12.64 5.16 -31.74
CA GLU A 609 11.80 4.25 -32.51
C GLU A 609 10.35 4.74 -32.57
N SER A 610 9.69 4.48 -33.70
CA SER A 610 8.28 4.79 -33.87
C SER A 610 7.65 3.86 -34.90
N GLY A 611 6.36 3.60 -34.71
CA GLY A 611 5.52 2.95 -35.69
C GLY A 611 4.31 3.81 -36.00
N SER A 612 3.92 3.89 -37.27
CA SER A 612 2.67 4.53 -37.68
C SER A 612 1.94 3.69 -38.70
N SER A 613 0.62 3.66 -38.61
CA SER A 613 -0.23 2.99 -39.58
C SER A 613 -0.85 4.02 -40.53
N SER A 614 -1.03 3.64 -41.79
CA SER A 614 -1.83 4.42 -42.75
C SER A 614 -3.33 4.15 -42.64
N ASP A 615 -3.73 3.11 -41.91
CA ASP A 615 -5.12 2.75 -41.63
C ASP A 615 -5.43 2.87 -40.13
N SER A 616 -6.55 3.50 -39.79
CA SER A 616 -6.99 3.69 -38.39
C SER A 616 -7.43 2.39 -37.71
N ASP A 617 -7.78 1.38 -38.49
CA ASP A 617 -8.17 0.07 -37.98
C ASP A 617 -6.95 -0.81 -37.66
N ILE A 618 -5.72 -0.34 -37.95
CA ILE A 618 -4.45 -1.00 -37.64
C ILE A 618 -3.61 -0.12 -36.72
N GLU A 619 -3.12 -0.67 -35.62
CA GLU A 619 -2.29 0.02 -34.62
C GLU A 619 -0.93 -0.67 -34.51
N PHE A 620 0.16 0.09 -34.48
CA PHE A 620 1.49 -0.46 -34.17
C PHE A 620 1.57 -0.77 -32.66
N VAL A 621 2.03 -1.96 -32.29
CA VAL A 621 2.15 -2.36 -30.87
C VAL A 621 3.59 -2.26 -30.42
N PHE A 622 4.48 -3.05 -31.01
CA PHE A 622 5.91 -3.03 -30.70
C PHE A 622 6.74 -3.59 -31.86
N GLN A 623 8.05 -3.42 -31.75
CA GLN A 623 9.06 -4.06 -32.59
C GLN A 623 10.18 -4.62 -31.72
N THR A 624 11.07 -5.44 -32.28
CA THR A 624 12.29 -5.88 -31.59
C THR A 624 13.54 -5.46 -32.36
N ASP A 625 14.70 -5.89 -31.87
CA ASP A 625 15.98 -5.74 -32.58
C ASP A 625 16.07 -6.56 -33.87
N ALA A 626 15.21 -7.57 -34.04
CA ALA A 626 15.13 -8.37 -35.27
C ALA A 626 14.34 -7.65 -36.38
N THR A 627 13.48 -6.70 -36.03
CA THR A 627 12.66 -5.96 -36.98
C THR A 627 13.52 -4.99 -37.80
N ILE A 628 13.32 -4.97 -39.11
CA ILE A 628 14.01 -4.02 -39.99
C ILE A 628 13.21 -2.69 -40.06
N ALA A 629 13.87 -1.54 -40.20
CA ALA A 629 13.14 -0.28 -40.45
C ALA A 629 12.60 -0.25 -41.89
N GLY A 630 11.35 0.16 -42.09
CA GLY A 630 10.72 0.11 -43.41
C GLY A 630 9.23 0.44 -43.42
N THR A 631 8.59 0.21 -44.56
CA THR A 631 7.13 0.29 -44.71
C THR A 631 6.61 -1.08 -45.10
N TYR A 632 5.66 -1.58 -44.33
CA TYR A 632 5.16 -2.94 -44.39
C TYR A 632 3.69 -2.92 -44.81
N ASP A 633 3.36 -3.55 -45.94
CA ASP A 633 1.96 -3.72 -46.36
C ASP A 633 1.24 -4.66 -45.39
N VAL A 634 0.06 -4.29 -44.88
CA VAL A 634 -0.71 -5.13 -43.95
C VAL A 634 -1.86 -5.77 -44.70
N ASN A 635 -1.91 -7.11 -44.66
CA ASN A 635 -3.01 -7.86 -45.25
C ASN A 635 -3.74 -8.66 -44.18
N ILE A 636 -5.03 -8.38 -43.97
CA ILE A 636 -5.88 -9.09 -43.02
C ILE A 636 -6.80 -10.03 -43.79
N THR A 637 -6.76 -11.31 -43.42
CA THR A 637 -7.52 -12.38 -44.05
C THR A 637 -8.71 -12.84 -43.21
N ALA A 638 -8.63 -12.69 -41.88
CA ALA A 638 -9.73 -12.84 -40.94
C ALA A 638 -9.63 -11.72 -39.88
N ALA A 639 -10.77 -11.07 -39.61
CA ALA A 639 -10.86 -10.05 -38.58
C ALA A 639 -11.07 -10.73 -37.22
N PRO A 640 -10.55 -10.16 -36.12
CA PRO A 640 -10.77 -10.74 -34.80
C PRO A 640 -12.23 -10.60 -34.38
N GLU A 641 -12.80 -11.66 -33.81
CA GLU A 641 -14.19 -11.71 -33.33
C GLU A 641 -14.23 -12.01 -31.83
N GLN A 642 -15.27 -11.51 -31.17
CA GLN A 642 -15.65 -11.94 -29.83
C GLN A 642 -16.55 -13.18 -29.94
N GLY A 643 -16.54 -14.06 -28.95
CA GLY A 643 -17.57 -15.08 -28.85
C GLY A 643 -18.92 -14.42 -28.61
N ASP A 644 -19.90 -14.61 -29.51
CA ASP A 644 -21.23 -14.04 -29.34
C ASP A 644 -22.35 -14.94 -29.90
N VAL A 645 -23.56 -14.75 -29.35
CA VAL A 645 -24.77 -15.38 -29.85
C VAL A 645 -25.98 -14.51 -29.58
N THR A 646 -26.88 -14.41 -30.58
CA THR A 646 -28.18 -13.75 -30.43
C THR A 646 -29.30 -14.76 -30.59
N GLY A 647 -30.21 -14.78 -29.61
CA GLY A 647 -31.38 -15.63 -29.64
C GLY A 647 -32.29 -15.35 -30.85
N SER A 648 -32.97 -16.38 -31.33
CA SER A 648 -33.94 -16.26 -32.42
C SER A 648 -35.37 -15.98 -31.95
N THR A 649 -35.62 -16.02 -30.64
CA THR A 649 -36.95 -15.78 -30.04
C THR A 649 -37.06 -14.36 -29.51
N ASP A 650 -38.14 -13.67 -29.89
CA ASP A 650 -38.52 -12.38 -29.28
C ASP A 650 -39.22 -12.63 -27.94
N VAL A 651 -38.55 -12.27 -26.85
CA VAL A 651 -39.02 -12.45 -25.47
C VAL A 651 -39.40 -11.12 -24.82
N SER A 652 -39.61 -10.06 -25.61
CA SER A 652 -40.04 -8.74 -25.11
C SER A 652 -41.41 -8.76 -24.42
N GLY A 653 -42.24 -9.75 -24.73
CA GLY A 653 -43.53 -9.99 -24.09
C GLY A 653 -43.49 -10.86 -22.83
N GLY A 654 -42.30 -11.32 -22.43
CA GLY A 654 -42.09 -12.26 -21.32
C GLY A 654 -41.84 -13.70 -21.79
N LEU A 655 -41.04 -14.47 -21.05
CA LEU A 655 -40.84 -15.91 -21.27
C LEU A 655 -42.15 -16.70 -21.11
N ALA A 656 -42.32 -17.78 -21.88
CA ALA A 656 -43.54 -18.59 -21.85
C ALA A 656 -43.52 -19.69 -20.79
N ASN A 657 -42.33 -20.18 -20.44
CA ASN A 657 -42.09 -21.18 -19.41
C ASN A 657 -40.86 -20.80 -18.57
N ASP A 658 -40.79 -21.35 -17.36
CA ASP A 658 -39.58 -21.29 -16.55
C ASP A 658 -38.48 -22.13 -17.24
N THR A 659 -37.26 -21.60 -17.26
CA THR A 659 -36.08 -22.28 -17.81
C THR A 659 -34.84 -21.90 -17.01
N THR A 660 -33.78 -22.69 -17.16
CA THR A 660 -32.48 -22.46 -16.54
C THR A 660 -31.44 -22.36 -17.62
N VAL A 661 -30.56 -21.37 -17.54
CA VAL A 661 -29.47 -21.14 -18.49
C VAL A 661 -28.16 -21.29 -17.73
N THR A 662 -27.36 -22.30 -18.06
CA THR A 662 -25.99 -22.42 -17.56
C THR A 662 -25.03 -21.79 -18.56
N ILE A 663 -24.20 -20.87 -18.09
CA ILE A 663 -23.15 -20.22 -18.88
C ILE A 663 -21.80 -20.62 -18.27
N THR A 664 -20.91 -21.16 -19.09
CA THR A 664 -19.53 -21.49 -18.71
C THR A 664 -18.56 -20.62 -19.49
N ASP A 665 -17.67 -19.92 -18.81
CA ASP A 665 -16.62 -19.14 -19.48
C ASP A 665 -15.55 -20.08 -20.05
N SER A 666 -15.22 -19.92 -21.33
CA SER A 666 -14.26 -20.79 -22.02
C SER A 666 -12.82 -20.59 -21.51
N VAL A 667 -12.51 -19.40 -20.96
CA VAL A 667 -11.16 -19.07 -20.48
C VAL A 667 -10.90 -19.70 -19.11
N SER A 668 -11.79 -19.43 -18.14
CA SER A 668 -11.64 -19.93 -16.76
C SER A 668 -12.20 -21.33 -16.56
N GLY A 669 -13.09 -21.80 -17.43
CA GLY A 669 -13.82 -23.06 -17.28
C GLY A 669 -14.89 -23.05 -16.17
N LYS A 670 -15.15 -21.88 -15.56
CA LYS A 670 -16.12 -21.69 -14.47
C LYS A 670 -17.51 -21.46 -15.01
N SER A 671 -18.52 -21.94 -14.27
CA SER A 671 -19.92 -21.86 -14.71
C SER A 671 -20.86 -21.31 -13.65
N ASP A 672 -21.98 -20.74 -14.09
CA ASP A 672 -23.14 -20.56 -13.23
C ASP A 672 -24.45 -20.80 -13.97
N THR A 673 -25.50 -21.10 -13.21
CA THR A 673 -26.86 -21.36 -13.69
C THR A 673 -27.79 -20.23 -13.28
N ILE A 674 -28.45 -19.65 -14.28
CA ILE A 674 -29.37 -18.54 -14.14
C ILE A 674 -30.79 -19.07 -14.28
N ASP A 675 -31.60 -18.88 -13.23
CA ASP A 675 -33.01 -19.19 -13.24
C ASP A 675 -33.81 -18.05 -13.91
N LEU A 676 -34.48 -18.40 -15.01
CA LEU A 676 -35.36 -17.51 -15.75
C LEU A 676 -36.81 -17.97 -15.58
N LEU A 677 -37.70 -17.05 -15.24
CA LEU A 677 -39.08 -17.31 -14.87
C LEU A 677 -40.04 -16.87 -15.98
N THR A 678 -41.18 -17.55 -16.03
CA THR A 678 -42.29 -17.19 -16.90
C THR A 678 -42.67 -15.72 -16.70
N GLY A 679 -42.67 -14.96 -17.79
CA GLY A 679 -42.98 -13.53 -17.79
C GLY A 679 -41.77 -12.60 -17.72
N ASP A 680 -40.55 -13.09 -17.47
CA ASP A 680 -39.34 -12.27 -17.57
C ASP A 680 -39.18 -11.74 -19.00
N THR A 681 -39.07 -10.42 -19.14
CA THR A 681 -38.85 -9.77 -20.44
C THR A 681 -37.39 -9.89 -20.87
N THR A 682 -37.06 -9.51 -22.11
CA THR A 682 -35.67 -9.51 -22.61
C THR A 682 -34.72 -8.72 -21.71
N ASP A 683 -35.16 -7.58 -21.17
CA ASP A 683 -34.36 -6.76 -20.27
C ASP A 683 -34.21 -7.46 -18.90
N ASP A 684 -35.27 -8.05 -18.36
CA ASP A 684 -35.19 -8.83 -17.11
C ASP A 684 -34.22 -10.02 -17.24
N VAL A 685 -34.25 -10.71 -18.38
CA VAL A 685 -33.33 -11.83 -18.65
C VAL A 685 -31.89 -11.33 -18.76
N ALA A 686 -31.63 -10.27 -19.52
CA ALA A 686 -30.29 -9.69 -19.66
C ALA A 686 -29.75 -9.21 -18.30
N ASP A 687 -30.58 -8.53 -17.51
CA ASP A 687 -30.23 -8.05 -16.18
C ASP A 687 -29.93 -9.21 -15.23
N LYS A 688 -30.71 -10.29 -15.25
CA LYS A 688 -30.44 -11.50 -14.45
C LYS A 688 -29.12 -12.15 -14.82
N ILE A 689 -28.87 -12.34 -16.12
CA ILE A 689 -27.59 -12.90 -16.60
C ILE A 689 -26.43 -12.01 -16.17
N ASN A 690 -26.50 -10.71 -16.44
CA ASN A 690 -25.43 -9.77 -16.06
C ASN A 690 -25.22 -9.71 -14.55
N THR A 691 -26.28 -9.75 -13.75
CA THR A 691 -26.17 -9.76 -12.28
C THR A 691 -25.41 -10.98 -11.79
N VAL A 692 -25.73 -12.16 -12.34
CA VAL A 692 -25.05 -13.41 -11.96
C VAL A 692 -23.59 -13.41 -12.44
N LEU A 693 -23.33 -13.00 -13.67
CA LEU A 693 -21.99 -13.02 -14.26
C LEU A 693 -21.06 -11.94 -13.68
N ALA A 694 -21.61 -10.81 -13.21
CA ALA A 694 -20.83 -9.77 -12.53
C ALA A 694 -20.54 -10.08 -11.05
N SER A 695 -21.11 -11.16 -10.50
CA SER A 695 -20.93 -11.51 -9.09
C SER A 695 -19.60 -12.24 -8.85
N ASN A 696 -18.87 -11.80 -7.83
CA ASN A 696 -17.79 -12.58 -7.23
C ASN A 696 -18.40 -13.52 -6.19
N VAL A 697 -18.16 -14.82 -6.35
CA VAL A 697 -18.85 -15.87 -5.60
C VAL A 697 -17.84 -16.71 -4.85
N ALA A 698 -18.14 -17.01 -3.59
CA ALA A 698 -17.36 -17.94 -2.77
C ALA A 698 -17.88 -19.38 -2.97
N GLU A 699 -17.01 -20.37 -2.83
CA GLU A 699 -17.40 -21.76 -3.06
C GLU A 699 -18.24 -22.32 -1.89
N VAL A 700 -19.37 -22.98 -2.20
CA VAL A 700 -20.23 -23.64 -1.21
C VAL A 700 -20.31 -25.14 -1.48
N LYS A 701 -20.06 -25.93 -0.45
CA LYS A 701 -20.27 -27.38 -0.44
C LYS A 701 -21.44 -27.74 0.47
N THR A 702 -22.37 -28.56 -0.02
CA THR A 702 -23.50 -29.05 0.77
C THR A 702 -23.50 -30.57 0.84
N GLY A 703 -23.66 -31.12 2.04
CA GLY A 703 -23.78 -32.56 2.27
C GLY A 703 -25.06 -33.12 1.66
N SER A 704 -24.97 -34.28 1.02
CA SER A 704 -26.10 -34.89 0.28
C SER A 704 -27.11 -35.65 1.14
N GLU A 705 -26.83 -35.92 2.41
CA GLU A 705 -27.74 -36.67 3.30
C GLU A 705 -28.53 -35.76 4.24
N VAL A 706 -29.86 -35.93 4.22
CA VAL A 706 -30.80 -35.25 5.11
C VAL A 706 -30.92 -36.03 6.41
N ASN A 707 -30.24 -35.56 7.45
CA ASN A 707 -30.32 -36.15 8.78
C ASN A 707 -31.52 -35.61 9.56
N THR A 708 -32.25 -36.49 10.25
CA THR A 708 -33.45 -36.14 11.02
C THR A 708 -33.41 -36.73 12.42
N THR A 709 -34.21 -36.19 13.35
CA THR A 709 -34.31 -36.72 14.73
C THR A 709 -35.35 -37.82 14.91
N ASP A 710 -36.36 -37.89 14.04
CA ASP A 710 -37.49 -38.82 14.12
C ASP A 710 -37.92 -39.40 12.77
N GLY A 711 -37.13 -39.17 11.71
CA GLY A 711 -37.46 -39.54 10.34
C GLY A 711 -38.21 -38.46 9.56
N VAL A 712 -38.52 -37.32 10.18
CA VAL A 712 -39.23 -36.19 9.55
C VAL A 712 -38.60 -34.84 9.89
N THR A 713 -38.23 -34.63 11.15
CA THR A 713 -37.74 -33.35 11.68
C THR A 713 -36.23 -33.22 11.45
N PRO A 714 -35.77 -32.24 10.63
CA PRO A 714 -34.35 -32.00 10.40
C PRO A 714 -33.54 -31.83 11.68
N VAL A 715 -32.28 -32.27 11.64
CA VAL A 715 -31.33 -31.97 12.71
C VAL A 715 -30.93 -30.49 12.68
N THR A 716 -30.66 -29.93 13.85
CA THR A 716 -30.11 -28.58 14.03
C THR A 716 -28.72 -28.67 14.67
N ALA A 717 -27.98 -27.57 14.68
CA ALA A 717 -26.64 -27.53 15.27
C ALA A 717 -26.63 -28.02 16.74
N ALA A 718 -27.71 -27.73 17.48
CA ALA A 718 -27.90 -28.16 18.87
C ALA A 718 -28.32 -29.63 19.04
N THR A 719 -28.52 -30.39 17.96
CA THR A 719 -28.93 -31.80 18.04
C THR A 719 -27.76 -32.66 18.50
N THR A 720 -27.96 -33.46 19.55
CA THR A 720 -26.97 -34.42 20.04
C THR A 720 -26.88 -35.66 19.14
N PHE A 721 -25.70 -36.27 19.03
CA PHE A 721 -25.48 -37.40 18.12
C PHE A 721 -26.36 -38.63 18.42
N ASP A 722 -26.74 -38.86 19.68
CA ASP A 722 -27.65 -39.95 20.07
C ASP A 722 -29.08 -39.77 19.54
N ARG A 723 -29.45 -38.54 19.18
CA ARG A 723 -30.78 -38.19 18.66
C ARG A 723 -30.89 -38.27 17.15
N ILE A 724 -29.81 -38.53 16.43
CA ILE A 724 -29.85 -38.70 14.97
C ILE A 724 -30.53 -40.04 14.66
N ASN A 725 -31.68 -39.97 13.97
CA ASN A 725 -32.53 -41.12 13.73
C ASN A 725 -31.80 -42.18 12.89
N GLY A 726 -31.71 -43.40 13.42
CA GLY A 726 -31.10 -44.53 12.73
C GLY A 726 -29.57 -44.53 12.69
N ALA A 727 -28.90 -43.49 13.23
CA ALA A 727 -27.43 -43.41 13.22
C ALA A 727 -26.77 -44.40 14.19
N GLY A 728 -27.39 -44.68 15.35
CA GLY A 728 -26.89 -45.68 16.30
C GLY A 728 -25.48 -45.42 16.84
N VAL A 729 -25.10 -44.14 16.96
CA VAL A 729 -23.76 -43.68 17.37
C VAL A 729 -23.44 -44.12 18.79
N VAL A 730 -22.20 -44.57 19.02
CA VAL A 730 -21.69 -44.91 20.35
C VAL A 730 -20.44 -44.09 20.72
N ALA A 731 -20.14 -44.03 22.00
CA ALA A 731 -18.91 -43.41 22.49
C ALA A 731 -17.67 -44.10 21.90
N GLY A 732 -16.80 -43.32 21.27
CA GLY A 732 -15.59 -43.75 20.57
C GLY A 732 -15.72 -43.82 19.06
N ASP A 733 -16.90 -43.60 18.48
CA ASP A 733 -17.04 -43.47 17.02
C ASP A 733 -16.29 -42.23 16.49
N THR A 734 -15.68 -42.35 15.31
CA THR A 734 -14.89 -41.27 14.70
C THR A 734 -15.40 -40.83 13.33
N ILE A 735 -15.16 -39.56 13.01
CA ILE A 735 -15.36 -38.96 11.69
C ILE A 735 -14.02 -38.38 11.24
N ASP A 736 -13.40 -38.97 10.22
CA ASP A 736 -12.23 -38.35 9.60
C ASP A 736 -12.68 -37.24 8.66
N ILE A 737 -12.01 -36.10 8.75
CA ILE A 737 -12.21 -34.92 7.92
C ILE A 737 -11.00 -34.83 6.99
N GLN A 738 -11.23 -34.87 5.69
CA GLN A 738 -10.20 -34.68 4.68
C GLN A 738 -10.63 -33.58 3.73
N ALA A 739 -9.79 -32.58 3.54
CA ALA A 739 -10.14 -31.40 2.77
C ALA A 739 -8.93 -30.82 2.06
N ASP A 740 -9.19 -30.05 1.00
CA ASP A 740 -8.23 -29.13 0.41
C ASP A 740 -8.76 -27.71 0.64
N THR A 741 -7.88 -26.76 0.98
CA THR A 741 -8.24 -25.35 1.20
C THR A 741 -8.50 -24.62 -0.13
N HIS A 742 -8.88 -23.33 -0.08
CA HIS A 742 -9.05 -22.46 -1.24
C HIS A 742 -7.89 -22.59 -2.26
N ASN A 743 -6.66 -22.57 -1.76
CA ASN A 743 -5.44 -22.66 -2.57
C ASN A 743 -5.00 -24.10 -2.90
N GLY A 744 -5.82 -25.10 -2.57
CA GLY A 744 -5.55 -26.51 -2.83
C GLY A 744 -4.59 -27.18 -1.84
N GLU A 745 -4.37 -26.59 -0.65
CA GLU A 745 -3.54 -27.21 0.39
C GLU A 745 -4.32 -28.30 1.13
N ARG A 746 -3.77 -29.50 1.21
CA ARG A 746 -4.39 -30.63 1.90
C ARG A 746 -4.38 -30.44 3.43
N VAL A 747 -5.56 -30.45 4.03
CA VAL A 747 -5.77 -30.45 5.49
C VAL A 747 -6.57 -31.69 5.92
N THR A 748 -6.29 -32.18 7.13
CA THR A 748 -6.96 -33.37 7.67
C THR A 748 -7.15 -33.26 9.18
N GLY A 749 -8.27 -33.79 9.68
CA GLY A 749 -8.51 -33.95 11.12
C GLY A 749 -9.39 -35.16 11.41
N THR A 750 -9.62 -35.42 12.69
CA THR A 750 -10.51 -36.50 13.13
C THR A 750 -11.34 -36.01 14.31
N PHE A 751 -12.66 -35.97 14.12
CA PHE A 751 -13.62 -35.73 15.19
C PHE A 751 -13.94 -37.05 15.92
N THR A 752 -13.78 -37.09 17.25
CA THR A 752 -14.13 -38.27 18.06
C THR A 752 -15.38 -37.99 18.90
N ILE A 753 -16.41 -38.81 18.71
CA ILE A 753 -17.65 -38.75 19.50
C ILE A 753 -17.42 -39.47 20.83
N SER A 754 -16.93 -38.74 21.81
CA SER A 754 -16.62 -39.23 23.16
C SER A 754 -17.87 -39.52 24.00
N ASP A 755 -18.93 -38.75 23.82
CA ASP A 755 -20.24 -38.99 24.45
C ASP A 755 -21.38 -38.49 23.54
N PRO A 756 -22.12 -39.42 22.90
CA PRO A 756 -23.15 -39.05 21.93
C PRO A 756 -24.37 -38.37 22.57
N THR A 757 -24.53 -38.44 23.89
CA THR A 757 -25.68 -37.83 24.60
C THR A 757 -25.46 -36.35 24.95
N THR A 758 -24.22 -35.88 24.83
CA THR A 758 -23.84 -34.51 25.19
C THR A 758 -23.19 -33.76 24.02
N GLN A 759 -22.45 -34.45 23.16
CA GLN A 759 -21.89 -33.82 21.96
C GLN A 759 -22.96 -33.62 20.87
N THR A 760 -22.86 -32.49 20.20
CA THR A 760 -23.82 -31.96 19.23
C THR A 760 -23.23 -31.85 17.83
N ILE A 761 -24.08 -31.66 16.82
CA ILE A 761 -23.61 -31.41 15.45
C ILE A 761 -22.76 -30.14 15.38
N ASN A 762 -23.05 -29.13 16.21
CA ASN A 762 -22.22 -27.93 16.31
C ASN A 762 -20.77 -28.22 16.68
N ASP A 763 -20.52 -29.26 17.48
CA ASP A 763 -19.15 -29.67 17.83
C ASP A 763 -18.40 -30.21 16.60
N LEU A 764 -19.09 -30.93 15.72
CA LEU A 764 -18.52 -31.37 14.44
C LEU A 764 -18.32 -30.20 13.47
N LEU A 765 -19.29 -29.30 13.34
CA LEU A 765 -19.17 -28.10 12.51
C LEU A 765 -17.97 -27.23 12.94
N SER A 766 -17.73 -27.15 14.25
CA SER A 766 -16.56 -26.47 14.83
C SER A 766 -15.26 -27.21 14.55
N GLU A 767 -15.25 -28.54 14.60
CA GLU A 767 -14.07 -29.33 14.20
C GLU A 767 -13.74 -29.16 12.71
N ILE A 768 -14.76 -29.11 11.84
CA ILE A 768 -14.56 -28.83 10.41
C ILE A 768 -13.89 -27.47 10.23
N ARG A 769 -14.42 -26.40 10.85
CA ARG A 769 -13.80 -25.07 10.82
C ARG A 769 -12.35 -25.12 11.32
N SER A 770 -12.11 -25.82 12.42
CA SER A 770 -10.76 -26.02 12.98
C SER A 770 -9.79 -26.68 11.99
N VAL A 771 -10.23 -27.72 11.25
CA VAL A 771 -9.41 -28.39 10.23
C VAL A 771 -9.04 -27.46 9.08
N PHE A 772 -9.94 -26.58 8.68
CA PHE A 772 -9.68 -25.53 7.69
C PHE A 772 -8.95 -24.31 8.27
N ALA A 773 -8.52 -24.37 9.53
CA ALA A 773 -7.94 -23.22 10.24
C ALA A 773 -8.82 -21.96 10.17
N GLY A 774 -10.14 -22.16 10.17
CA GLY A 774 -11.15 -21.11 10.07
C GLY A 774 -11.47 -20.65 8.66
N ALA A 775 -10.76 -21.10 7.60
CA ALA A 775 -10.95 -20.60 6.23
C ALA A 775 -12.34 -20.88 5.60
N VAL A 776 -13.26 -21.48 6.35
CA VAL A 776 -14.63 -21.80 5.94
C VAL A 776 -15.61 -21.41 7.04
N SER A 777 -16.83 -21.03 6.67
CA SER A 777 -17.98 -21.02 7.57
C SER A 777 -18.74 -22.34 7.45
N THR A 778 -19.40 -22.78 8.53
CA THR A 778 -20.13 -24.05 8.54
C THR A 778 -21.48 -23.89 9.20
N SER A 779 -22.51 -24.41 8.55
CA SER A 779 -23.89 -24.31 9.03
C SER A 779 -24.69 -25.56 8.69
N LEU A 780 -25.97 -25.56 9.08
CA LEU A 780 -26.95 -26.52 8.60
C LEU A 780 -28.00 -25.77 7.80
N ASP A 781 -28.33 -26.29 6.63
CA ASP A 781 -29.42 -25.76 5.82
C ASP A 781 -30.79 -26.05 6.47
N ALA A 782 -31.87 -25.55 5.85
CA ALA A 782 -33.23 -25.78 6.34
C ALA A 782 -33.65 -27.26 6.39
N ASN A 783 -32.95 -28.14 5.68
CA ASN A 783 -33.17 -29.58 5.64
C ASN A 783 -32.25 -30.33 6.64
N GLY A 784 -31.37 -29.65 7.36
CA GLY A 784 -30.42 -30.28 8.30
C GLY A 784 -29.22 -30.92 7.61
N GLN A 785 -28.87 -30.47 6.40
CA GLN A 785 -27.66 -30.85 5.66
C GLN A 785 -26.52 -29.91 6.03
N ILE A 786 -25.31 -30.45 6.16
CA ILE A 786 -24.12 -29.65 6.46
C ILE A 786 -23.79 -28.77 5.25
N GLN A 787 -23.67 -27.47 5.45
CA GLN A 787 -23.12 -26.53 4.47
C GLN A 787 -21.76 -26.03 4.94
N VAL A 788 -20.81 -25.95 4.01
CA VAL A 788 -19.47 -25.41 4.21
C VAL A 788 -19.19 -24.41 3.11
N THR A 789 -19.00 -23.15 3.49
CA THR A 789 -18.78 -22.04 2.56
C THR A 789 -17.37 -21.50 2.74
N ASP A 790 -16.62 -21.41 1.64
CA ASP A 790 -15.33 -20.74 1.59
C ASP A 790 -15.51 -19.28 2.05
N SER A 791 -14.59 -18.82 2.88
CA SER A 791 -14.63 -17.43 3.35
C SER A 791 -14.01 -16.45 2.34
N GLU A 792 -13.33 -16.96 1.30
CA GLU A 792 -12.75 -16.17 0.21
C GLU A 792 -13.64 -16.25 -1.05
N ILE A 793 -13.87 -15.09 -1.68
CA ILE A 793 -14.53 -15.00 -2.99
C ILE A 793 -13.53 -15.33 -4.10
N GLY A 794 -14.01 -15.91 -5.20
CA GLY A 794 -13.16 -16.23 -6.35
C GLY A 794 -12.95 -17.71 -6.56
N SER A 795 -12.05 -18.03 -7.49
CA SER A 795 -11.77 -19.41 -7.89
C SER A 795 -11.18 -20.23 -6.75
N SER A 796 -11.97 -21.16 -6.21
CA SER A 796 -11.56 -22.04 -5.12
C SER A 796 -11.18 -23.44 -5.61
N SER A 797 -10.20 -24.05 -4.95
CA SER A 797 -9.86 -25.48 -5.09
C SER A 797 -10.38 -26.30 -3.92
N MET A 798 -11.34 -25.76 -3.15
CA MET A 798 -11.80 -26.36 -1.91
C MET A 798 -12.41 -27.75 -2.12
N THR A 799 -12.02 -28.70 -1.27
CA THR A 799 -12.67 -30.02 -1.19
C THR A 799 -12.98 -30.36 0.25
N LEU A 800 -14.02 -31.17 0.49
CA LEU A 800 -14.31 -31.69 1.82
C LEU A 800 -14.95 -33.07 1.70
N VAL A 801 -14.36 -34.03 2.40
CA VAL A 801 -14.87 -35.39 2.56
C VAL A 801 -14.94 -35.70 4.05
N LEU A 802 -16.13 -36.10 4.49
CA LEU A 802 -16.37 -36.66 5.82
C LEU A 802 -16.40 -38.19 5.70
N ILE A 803 -15.69 -38.89 6.57
CA ILE A 803 -15.63 -40.36 6.60
C ILE A 803 -16.04 -40.84 7.99
N GLU A 804 -17.29 -41.28 8.13
CA GLU A 804 -17.84 -41.82 9.37
C GLU A 804 -17.46 -43.29 9.52
N ARG A 805 -16.64 -43.60 10.54
CA ARG A 805 -16.12 -44.96 10.73
C ARG A 805 -17.08 -45.93 11.40
N ASN A 806 -18.06 -45.41 12.16
CA ASN A 806 -19.12 -46.20 12.79
C ASN A 806 -18.58 -47.42 13.58
N GLU A 807 -17.52 -47.26 14.35
CA GLU A 807 -16.80 -48.33 15.07
C GLU A 807 -17.68 -49.16 16.01
N GLY A 808 -18.76 -48.57 16.52
CA GLY A 808 -19.79 -49.21 17.32
C GLY A 808 -20.79 -50.08 16.56
N GLY A 809 -20.73 -50.12 15.23
CA GLY A 809 -21.71 -50.81 14.38
C GLY A 809 -22.97 -49.98 14.07
N GLY A 810 -22.89 -48.65 14.18
CA GLY A 810 -23.90 -47.69 13.75
C GLY A 810 -23.95 -47.48 12.23
N ASN A 811 -24.69 -46.46 11.79
CA ASN A 811 -24.87 -46.08 10.39
C ASN A 811 -25.02 -44.55 10.24
N LEU A 812 -24.23 -43.77 10.99
CA LEU A 812 -24.12 -42.33 10.78
C LEU A 812 -23.53 -42.05 9.40
N ASN A 813 -24.12 -41.09 8.68
CA ASN A 813 -23.70 -40.68 7.34
C ASN A 813 -24.18 -39.26 7.07
N PHE A 814 -23.27 -38.35 6.69
CA PHE A 814 -23.57 -36.99 6.24
C PHE A 814 -23.55 -36.85 4.71
N GLY A 815 -23.26 -37.94 3.99
CA GLY A 815 -23.23 -37.97 2.55
C GLY A 815 -21.95 -37.40 1.95
N GLN A 816 -21.92 -37.35 0.62
CA GLN A 816 -20.90 -36.60 -0.11
C GLN A 816 -21.23 -35.11 -0.05
N LEU A 817 -20.20 -34.29 0.17
CA LEU A 817 -20.33 -32.84 0.09
C LEU A 817 -20.09 -32.43 -1.37
N GLU A 818 -21.16 -32.01 -2.02
CA GLU A 818 -21.15 -31.60 -3.42
C GLU A 818 -21.02 -30.09 -3.53
N THR A 819 -20.36 -29.60 -4.59
CA THR A 819 -20.37 -28.16 -4.92
C THR A 819 -21.80 -27.76 -5.26
N THR A 820 -22.42 -26.95 -4.40
CA THR A 820 -23.72 -26.34 -4.67
C THR A 820 -23.58 -24.95 -5.25
N GLU A 821 -22.44 -24.30 -5.02
CA GLU A 821 -22.10 -23.00 -5.60
C GLU A 821 -20.60 -22.99 -5.91
N GLU A 822 -20.22 -22.76 -7.16
CA GLU A 822 -18.82 -22.78 -7.58
C GLU A 822 -18.16 -21.42 -7.34
N GLY A 823 -17.04 -21.42 -6.60
CA GLY A 823 -16.26 -20.21 -6.37
C GLY A 823 -15.65 -19.69 -7.68
N ARG A 824 -15.89 -18.40 -7.96
CA ARG A 824 -15.42 -17.72 -9.18
C ARG A 824 -15.41 -16.20 -9.02
N PHE A 825 -14.60 -15.54 -9.84
CA PHE A 825 -14.69 -14.09 -10.04
C PHE A 825 -15.74 -13.76 -11.10
N ALA A 826 -16.08 -12.48 -11.21
CA ALA A 826 -16.91 -11.96 -12.28
C ALA A 826 -16.39 -12.43 -13.65
N MET A 827 -17.30 -12.88 -14.50
CA MET A 827 -17.02 -13.39 -15.83
C MET A 827 -17.14 -12.24 -16.83
N ALA A 828 -16.17 -12.12 -17.73
CA ALA A 828 -16.12 -11.09 -18.76
C ALA A 828 -17.06 -11.41 -19.95
N ILE A 829 -18.34 -11.60 -19.62
CA ILE A 829 -19.42 -11.98 -20.53
C ILE A 829 -20.64 -11.13 -20.17
N ALA A 830 -21.26 -10.51 -21.17
CA ALA A 830 -22.41 -9.63 -21.00
C ALA A 830 -23.60 -10.11 -21.83
N ALA A 831 -24.80 -9.93 -21.28
CA ALA A 831 -26.07 -10.07 -21.95
C ALA A 831 -26.68 -8.69 -22.27
N SER A 832 -27.38 -8.59 -23.40
CA SER A 832 -28.05 -7.36 -23.84
C SER A 832 -29.32 -7.68 -24.61
N ASN A 833 -30.23 -6.69 -24.70
CA ASN A 833 -31.42 -6.76 -25.53
C ASN A 833 -31.11 -6.27 -26.95
N GLU A 834 -31.15 -7.18 -27.91
CA GLU A 834 -31.05 -6.86 -29.34
C GLU A 834 -32.39 -7.11 -30.04
N GLY A 835 -33.19 -6.03 -30.16
CA GLY A 835 -34.43 -6.07 -30.93
C GLY A 835 -35.51 -7.03 -30.37
N GLY A 836 -35.51 -7.27 -29.06
CA GLY A 836 -36.43 -8.18 -28.37
C GLY A 836 -35.86 -9.57 -28.10
N ALA A 837 -34.70 -9.91 -28.67
CA ALA A 837 -33.97 -11.14 -28.37
C ALA A 837 -32.80 -10.87 -27.42
N VAL A 838 -32.38 -11.91 -26.68
CA VAL A 838 -31.21 -11.84 -25.80
C VAL A 838 -29.95 -12.10 -26.62
N ARG A 839 -28.99 -11.17 -26.58
CA ARG A 839 -27.64 -11.34 -27.11
C ARG A 839 -26.64 -11.50 -25.98
N ILE A 840 -25.82 -12.53 -26.03
CA ILE A 840 -24.73 -12.80 -25.07
C ILE A 840 -23.41 -12.65 -25.81
N THR A 841 -22.43 -11.98 -25.21
CA THR A 841 -21.13 -11.65 -25.84
C THR A 841 -20.01 -11.72 -24.82
N SER A 842 -18.87 -12.29 -25.18
CA SER A 842 -17.63 -12.20 -24.40
C SER A 842 -16.97 -10.83 -24.62
N ASP A 843 -16.39 -10.25 -23.58
CA ASP A 843 -15.66 -8.98 -23.70
C ASP A 843 -14.30 -9.17 -24.40
N ALA A 844 -13.73 -10.37 -24.34
CA ALA A 844 -12.45 -10.71 -24.95
C ALA A 844 -12.61 -11.15 -26.42
N TYR A 845 -11.52 -10.98 -27.19
CA TYR A 845 -11.44 -11.36 -28.61
C TYR A 845 -10.52 -12.55 -28.75
N GLY A 846 -10.77 -13.38 -29.76
CA GLY A 846 -9.90 -14.51 -30.10
C GLY A 846 -10.54 -15.87 -29.91
N SER A 847 -9.84 -16.92 -30.35
CA SER A 847 -10.38 -18.28 -30.35
C SER A 847 -10.48 -18.92 -28.97
N ASP A 848 -9.68 -18.45 -28.01
CA ASP A 848 -9.74 -18.85 -26.61
C ASP A 848 -10.80 -18.07 -25.81
N ALA A 849 -11.26 -16.92 -26.34
CA ALA A 849 -12.27 -16.08 -25.71
C ALA A 849 -13.68 -16.49 -26.14
N GLY A 850 -14.51 -16.92 -25.18
CA GLY A 850 -15.86 -17.39 -25.48
C GLY A 850 -16.60 -17.93 -24.28
N PHE A 851 -17.73 -18.57 -24.54
CA PHE A 851 -18.53 -19.22 -23.52
C PHE A 851 -19.31 -20.40 -24.07
N ASN A 852 -19.65 -21.35 -23.20
CA ASN A 852 -20.59 -22.43 -23.48
C ASN A 852 -21.96 -22.08 -22.88
N ILE A 853 -23.04 -22.38 -23.60
CA ILE A 853 -24.40 -22.27 -23.10
C ILE A 853 -25.05 -23.65 -23.08
N SER A 854 -25.77 -23.94 -21.99
CA SER A 854 -26.66 -25.09 -21.86
C SER A 854 -27.98 -24.67 -21.21
N GLN A 855 -29.11 -25.09 -21.76
CA GLN A 855 -30.44 -24.71 -21.26
C GLN A 855 -31.30 -25.92 -20.91
N SER A 856 -32.16 -25.79 -19.90
CA SER A 856 -33.14 -26.84 -19.60
C SER A 856 -34.31 -26.86 -20.59
N VAL A 857 -34.72 -25.67 -21.06
CA VAL A 857 -35.69 -25.47 -22.15
C VAL A 857 -35.23 -24.29 -23.00
N ASP A 858 -35.21 -24.46 -24.33
CA ASP A 858 -34.88 -23.38 -25.26
C ASP A 858 -36.06 -22.38 -25.39
N GLU A 859 -36.08 -21.39 -24.50
CA GLU A 859 -37.01 -20.24 -24.56
C GLU A 859 -36.35 -19.02 -25.22
N LEU A 860 -35.02 -18.89 -25.15
CA LEU A 860 -34.27 -17.76 -25.69
C LEU A 860 -34.06 -17.88 -27.22
N GLY A 861 -34.26 -19.07 -27.79
CA GLY A 861 -33.95 -19.38 -29.18
C GLY A 861 -32.44 -19.43 -29.44
N ILE A 862 -31.66 -19.82 -28.42
CA ILE A 862 -30.20 -20.00 -28.45
C ILE A 862 -29.93 -21.50 -28.38
N ALA A 863 -29.04 -22.03 -29.21
CA ALA A 863 -28.70 -23.46 -29.16
C ALA A 863 -27.71 -23.76 -28.03
N ASP A 864 -27.75 -24.95 -27.47
CA ASP A 864 -26.70 -25.39 -26.55
C ASP A 864 -25.39 -25.63 -27.33
N GLY A 865 -24.27 -25.12 -26.82
CA GLY A 865 -22.96 -25.25 -27.48
C GLY A 865 -21.95 -24.16 -27.10
N ASP A 866 -20.78 -24.26 -27.71
CA ASP A 866 -19.67 -23.32 -27.55
C ASP A 866 -19.78 -22.15 -28.53
N TYR A 867 -19.57 -20.95 -28.01
CA TYR A 867 -19.59 -19.68 -28.74
C TYR A 867 -18.27 -18.96 -28.48
N ASN A 868 -17.25 -19.30 -29.28
CA ASN A 868 -15.92 -18.71 -29.20
C ASN A 868 -15.73 -17.65 -30.28
N GLY A 869 -14.84 -16.71 -30.03
CA GLY A 869 -14.39 -15.73 -31.02
C GLY A 869 -13.45 -16.35 -32.05
N GLU A 870 -12.90 -15.49 -32.90
CA GLU A 870 -11.86 -15.84 -33.87
C GLU A 870 -10.65 -14.91 -33.67
N ASP A 871 -9.44 -15.46 -33.76
CA ASP A 871 -8.22 -14.65 -33.77
C ASP A 871 -8.07 -13.93 -35.10
N VAL A 872 -7.40 -12.78 -35.07
CA VAL A 872 -6.96 -12.12 -36.30
C VAL A 872 -6.05 -13.04 -37.11
N ALA A 873 -6.22 -13.07 -38.43
CA ALA A 873 -5.31 -13.81 -39.31
C ALA A 873 -4.88 -12.92 -40.48
N GLY A 874 -3.59 -12.94 -40.84
CA GLY A 874 -3.08 -12.10 -41.91
C GLY A 874 -1.60 -12.30 -42.20
N THR A 875 -1.04 -11.40 -43.01
CA THR A 875 0.40 -11.33 -43.31
C THR A 875 0.89 -9.90 -43.16
N ILE A 876 2.14 -9.73 -42.74
CA ILE A 876 2.81 -8.42 -42.71
C ILE A 876 3.87 -8.43 -43.80
N ASN A 877 3.77 -7.51 -44.77
CA ASN A 877 4.63 -7.39 -45.95
C ASN A 877 4.78 -8.70 -46.75
N GLY A 878 3.70 -9.50 -46.77
CA GLY A 878 3.65 -10.80 -47.42
C GLY A 878 4.43 -11.91 -46.71
N GLU A 879 4.99 -11.66 -45.52
CA GLU A 879 5.55 -12.67 -44.62
C GLU A 879 4.46 -13.18 -43.66
N ASP A 880 4.55 -14.45 -43.26
CA ASP A 880 3.56 -15.10 -42.39
C ASP A 880 3.58 -14.47 -40.98
N ALA A 881 2.39 -14.36 -40.37
CA ALA A 881 2.20 -13.78 -39.05
C ALA A 881 1.16 -14.57 -38.24
N THR A 882 1.40 -14.67 -36.94
CA THR A 882 0.55 -15.39 -35.98
C THR A 882 -0.36 -14.41 -35.24
N GLY A 883 -1.65 -14.72 -35.19
CA GLY A 883 -2.64 -13.93 -34.46
C GLY A 883 -2.95 -14.50 -33.08
N ASP A 884 -3.20 -13.59 -32.13
CA ASP A 884 -3.68 -13.88 -30.79
C ASP A 884 -4.68 -12.77 -30.39
N GLY A 885 -5.97 -13.13 -30.36
CA GLY A 885 -7.06 -12.17 -30.23
C GLY A 885 -6.98 -11.09 -31.32
N ARG A 886 -6.70 -9.85 -30.91
CA ARG A 886 -6.55 -8.70 -31.83
C ARG A 886 -5.11 -8.43 -32.29
N VAL A 887 -4.11 -9.13 -31.77
CA VAL A 887 -2.70 -8.84 -32.06
C VAL A 887 -2.19 -9.80 -33.13
N LEU A 888 -1.58 -9.27 -34.18
CA LEU A 888 -0.93 -10.02 -35.24
C LEU A 888 0.58 -9.77 -35.18
N THR A 889 1.36 -10.82 -35.00
CA THR A 889 2.82 -10.75 -34.80
C THR A 889 3.55 -11.49 -35.92
N GLY A 890 4.55 -10.86 -36.53
CA GLY A 890 5.39 -11.51 -37.53
C GLY A 890 6.17 -12.69 -36.92
N ASP A 891 6.16 -13.82 -37.61
CA ASP A 891 6.77 -15.07 -37.13
C ASP A 891 8.30 -14.98 -36.97
N ASP A 892 8.84 -15.75 -36.01
CA ASP A 892 10.27 -15.88 -35.72
C ASP A 892 11.07 -16.35 -36.96
N GLY A 893 12.18 -15.69 -37.26
CA GLY A 893 13.03 -15.97 -38.41
C GLY A 893 12.57 -15.36 -39.74
N ASN A 894 11.52 -14.55 -39.75
CA ASN A 894 11.15 -13.72 -40.90
C ASN A 894 12.28 -12.75 -41.26
N ALA A 895 12.42 -12.41 -42.55
CA ALA A 895 13.56 -11.62 -42.99
C ALA A 895 13.41 -10.14 -42.64
N ASN A 896 12.18 -9.63 -42.51
CA ASN A 896 11.92 -8.21 -42.24
C ASN A 896 10.96 -7.99 -41.07
N THR A 897 9.97 -8.87 -40.89
CA THR A 897 8.88 -8.68 -39.90
C THR A 897 9.07 -9.43 -38.59
N ASP A 898 10.20 -10.10 -38.38
CA ASP A 898 10.49 -10.78 -37.12
C ASP A 898 10.42 -9.80 -35.94
N GLY A 899 9.58 -10.14 -34.95
CA GLY A 899 9.35 -9.34 -33.76
C GLY A 899 8.51 -8.07 -33.95
N LEU A 900 7.89 -7.87 -35.12
CA LEU A 900 6.94 -6.78 -35.37
C LEU A 900 5.53 -7.23 -34.99
N ALA A 901 4.87 -6.48 -34.11
CA ALA A 901 3.49 -6.73 -33.70
C ALA A 901 2.58 -5.53 -33.99
N ILE A 902 1.39 -5.83 -34.51
CA ILE A 902 0.33 -4.86 -34.82
C ILE A 902 -0.98 -5.31 -34.18
N ARG A 903 -1.83 -4.37 -33.78
CA ARG A 903 -3.19 -4.64 -33.30
C ARG A 903 -4.18 -4.30 -34.39
N VAL A 904 -5.18 -5.15 -34.54
CA VAL A 904 -6.20 -5.07 -35.58
C VAL A 904 -7.55 -4.81 -34.92
N ASN A 905 -8.13 -3.65 -35.20
CA ASN A 905 -9.42 -3.17 -34.69
C ASN A 905 -10.51 -3.24 -35.77
N LEU A 906 -10.43 -4.22 -36.66
CA LEU A 906 -11.40 -4.45 -37.73
C LEU A 906 -12.54 -5.35 -37.24
N THR A 907 -13.76 -5.01 -37.63
CA THR A 907 -14.87 -5.98 -37.60
C THR A 907 -14.92 -6.80 -38.91
N PRO A 908 -15.51 -8.00 -38.90
CA PRO A 908 -15.76 -8.79 -40.12
C PRO A 908 -16.52 -8.01 -41.20
N ALA A 909 -17.49 -7.19 -40.79
CA ALA A 909 -18.25 -6.34 -41.71
C ALA A 909 -17.37 -5.27 -42.39
N GLN A 910 -16.45 -4.64 -41.63
CA GLN A 910 -15.45 -3.73 -42.19
C GLN A 910 -14.51 -4.45 -43.15
N LEU A 911 -13.99 -5.63 -42.77
CA LEU A 911 -13.09 -6.40 -43.62
C LEU A 911 -13.74 -6.78 -44.97
N ILE A 912 -15.02 -7.18 -44.96
CA ILE A 912 -15.78 -7.47 -46.18
C ILE A 912 -15.94 -6.22 -47.06
N ALA A 913 -16.17 -5.06 -46.43
CA ALA A 913 -16.41 -3.80 -47.14
C ALA A 913 -15.14 -3.16 -47.70
N GLN A 914 -14.04 -3.21 -46.94
CA GLN A 914 -12.75 -2.58 -47.25
C GLN A 914 -11.84 -3.50 -48.07
N GLY A 915 -11.97 -4.82 -47.91
CA GLY A 915 -11.09 -5.82 -48.52
C GLY A 915 -9.91 -6.19 -47.61
N GLN A 916 -9.05 -7.10 -48.06
CA GLN A 916 -7.95 -7.63 -47.24
C GLN A 916 -6.75 -6.69 -47.09
N ASP A 917 -6.59 -5.74 -48.00
CA ASP A 917 -5.52 -4.74 -47.95
C ASP A 917 -5.90 -3.65 -46.95
N GLN A 918 -5.13 -3.56 -45.86
CA GLN A 918 -5.38 -2.68 -44.71
C GLN A 918 -4.29 -1.61 -44.60
N GLY A 919 -3.76 -1.21 -45.76
CA GLY A 919 -2.74 -0.18 -45.86
C GLY A 919 -1.37 -0.68 -45.41
N THR A 920 -0.66 0.18 -44.70
CA THR A 920 0.77 -0.01 -44.42
C THR A 920 1.11 0.41 -43.00
N VAL A 921 1.99 -0.34 -42.36
CA VAL A 921 2.66 0.06 -41.12
C VAL A 921 4.08 0.50 -41.44
N GLN A 922 4.37 1.76 -41.17
CA GLN A 922 5.70 2.34 -41.26
C GLN A 922 6.40 2.16 -39.91
N VAL A 923 7.59 1.60 -39.95
CA VAL A 923 8.45 1.32 -38.81
C VAL A 923 9.75 2.08 -38.98
N VAL A 924 10.11 2.85 -37.96
CA VAL A 924 11.25 3.76 -37.96
C VAL A 924 12.17 3.42 -36.80
N GLN A 925 13.47 3.39 -37.10
CA GLN A 925 14.53 3.32 -36.09
C GLN A 925 15.27 4.64 -36.07
N GLY A 926 14.96 5.50 -35.10
CA GLY A 926 15.58 6.80 -34.94
C GLY A 926 17.07 6.73 -34.59
N VAL A 927 17.76 7.86 -34.73
CA VAL A 927 19.21 7.98 -34.55
C VAL A 927 19.66 7.54 -33.15
N ALA A 928 18.89 7.83 -32.09
CA ALA A 928 19.25 7.42 -30.74
C ALA A 928 19.18 5.90 -30.55
N ASN A 929 18.15 5.25 -31.12
CA ASN A 929 18.06 3.79 -31.13
C ASN A 929 19.21 3.16 -31.93
N GLN A 930 19.49 3.66 -33.14
CA GLN A 930 20.60 3.18 -33.97
C GLN A 930 21.96 3.36 -33.30
N LEU A 931 22.18 4.52 -32.67
CA LEU A 931 23.40 4.82 -31.93
C LEU A 931 23.53 3.91 -30.71
N SER A 932 22.45 3.70 -29.94
CA SER A 932 22.46 2.78 -28.82
C SER A 932 22.82 1.35 -29.23
N ARG A 933 22.17 0.81 -30.26
CA ARG A 933 22.43 -0.56 -30.76
C ARG A 933 23.87 -0.72 -31.25
N ALA A 934 24.35 0.24 -32.03
CA ALA A 934 25.72 0.22 -32.53
C ALA A 934 26.73 0.31 -31.39
N LEU A 935 26.50 1.18 -30.41
CA LEU A 935 27.34 1.31 -29.23
C LEU A 935 27.28 0.05 -28.36
N ALA A 936 26.10 -0.57 -28.17
CA ALA A 936 25.94 -1.83 -27.45
C ALA A 936 26.87 -2.91 -28.02
N SER A 937 26.92 -3.03 -29.35
CA SER A 937 27.83 -3.96 -30.02
C SER A 937 29.30 -3.55 -29.90
N MET A 938 29.64 -2.27 -29.96
CA MET A 938 31.03 -1.80 -29.88
C MET A 938 31.64 -1.90 -28.47
N THR A 939 30.82 -1.65 -27.45
CA THR A 939 31.21 -1.64 -26.03
C THR A 939 30.86 -2.94 -25.30
N ASP A 940 30.43 -3.98 -26.03
CA ASP A 940 30.15 -5.28 -25.44
C ASP A 940 31.41 -5.79 -24.70
N PRO A 941 31.27 -6.22 -23.42
CA PRO A 941 32.42 -6.56 -22.59
C PRO A 941 33.16 -7.82 -23.03
N ILE A 942 32.58 -8.63 -23.92
CA ILE A 942 33.13 -9.92 -24.36
C ILE A 942 33.55 -9.85 -25.83
N GLU A 943 32.65 -9.43 -26.71
CA GLU A 943 32.83 -9.48 -28.17
C GLU A 943 32.97 -8.09 -28.80
N GLY A 944 32.94 -7.03 -27.99
CA GLY A 944 32.98 -5.65 -28.48
C GLY A 944 34.30 -5.29 -29.16
N LEU A 945 34.23 -4.34 -30.10
CA LEU A 945 35.40 -3.85 -30.84
C LEU A 945 36.46 -3.27 -29.90
N VAL A 946 36.03 -2.55 -28.86
CA VAL A 946 36.94 -1.93 -27.88
C VAL A 946 37.52 -3.00 -26.95
N ALA A 947 36.68 -3.87 -26.38
CA ALA A 947 37.10 -4.97 -25.50
C ALA A 947 38.11 -5.91 -26.19
N THR A 948 37.87 -6.27 -27.45
CA THR A 948 38.79 -7.08 -28.25
C THR A 948 40.16 -6.41 -28.42
N ARG A 949 40.18 -5.08 -28.58
CA ARG A 949 41.43 -4.32 -28.73
C ARG A 949 42.17 -4.17 -27.41
N GLU A 950 41.44 -3.95 -26.31
CA GLU A 950 41.99 -3.92 -24.95
C GLU A 950 42.67 -5.26 -24.62
N GLY A 951 41.98 -6.38 -24.83
CA GLY A 951 42.56 -7.71 -24.61
C GLY A 951 43.84 -7.97 -25.42
N ALA A 952 43.90 -7.54 -26.68
CA ALA A 952 45.11 -7.68 -27.50
C ALA A 952 46.32 -6.86 -26.98
N ILE A 953 46.06 -5.71 -26.33
CA ILE A 953 47.10 -4.90 -25.69
C ILE A 953 47.53 -5.52 -24.36
N GLU A 954 46.58 -6.02 -23.56
CA GLU A 954 46.85 -6.75 -22.32
C GLU A 954 47.72 -7.99 -22.57
N ASP A 955 47.39 -8.79 -23.59
CA ASP A 955 48.19 -9.94 -24.04
C ASP A 955 49.63 -9.53 -24.41
N THR A 956 49.79 -8.35 -25.04
CA THR A 956 51.11 -7.82 -25.42
C THR A 956 51.92 -7.42 -24.17
N ILE A 957 51.27 -6.76 -23.20
CA ILE A 957 51.88 -6.38 -21.93
C ILE A 957 52.32 -7.63 -21.16
N GLU A 958 51.46 -8.65 -21.08
CA GLU A 958 51.76 -9.92 -20.42
C GLU A 958 52.94 -10.62 -21.08
N ALA A 959 52.93 -10.77 -22.41
CA ALA A 959 54.03 -11.38 -23.15
C ALA A 959 55.37 -10.64 -22.98
N ASN A 960 55.34 -9.31 -22.91
CA ASN A 960 56.51 -8.48 -22.64
C ASN A 960 57.00 -8.64 -21.19
N ASN A 961 56.09 -8.67 -20.22
CA ASN A 961 56.43 -8.90 -18.80
C ASN A 961 57.10 -10.25 -18.61
N GLU A 962 56.59 -11.32 -19.22
CA GLU A 962 57.26 -12.61 -19.19
C GLU A 962 58.67 -12.57 -19.81
N GLN A 963 58.87 -11.79 -20.89
CA GLN A 963 60.19 -11.63 -21.50
C GLN A 963 61.14 -10.84 -20.58
N ILE A 964 60.64 -9.80 -19.92
CA ILE A 964 61.39 -9.01 -18.93
C ILE A 964 61.84 -9.93 -17.79
N ASP A 965 60.94 -10.74 -17.22
CA ASP A 965 61.26 -11.66 -16.13
C ASP A 965 62.36 -12.65 -16.53
N ARG A 966 62.24 -13.27 -17.72
CA ARG A 966 63.28 -14.17 -18.26
C ARG A 966 64.63 -13.45 -18.45
N LEU A 967 64.62 -12.17 -18.85
CA LEU A 967 65.84 -11.37 -19.00
C LEU A 967 66.45 -11.03 -17.63
N LEU A 968 65.64 -10.65 -16.65
CA LEU A 968 66.09 -10.31 -15.29
C LEU A 968 66.68 -11.53 -14.57
N GLU A 969 66.05 -12.71 -14.65
CA GLU A 969 66.60 -13.96 -14.12
C GLU A 969 67.97 -14.28 -14.73
N ARG A 970 68.11 -14.09 -16.04
CA ARG A 970 69.39 -14.31 -16.74
C ARG A 970 70.46 -13.33 -16.29
N LEU A 971 70.10 -12.06 -16.06
CA LEU A 971 71.00 -11.03 -15.55
C LEU A 971 71.46 -11.35 -14.13
N GLU A 972 70.58 -11.84 -13.27
CA GLU A 972 70.91 -12.27 -11.91
C GLU A 972 71.89 -13.45 -11.92
N MET A 973 71.65 -14.46 -12.74
CA MET A 973 72.60 -15.58 -12.93
C MET A 973 73.96 -15.10 -13.44
N LYS A 974 73.96 -14.13 -14.37
CA LYS A 974 75.19 -13.53 -14.91
C LYS A 974 75.94 -12.74 -13.85
N GLN A 975 75.24 -11.94 -13.04
CA GLN A 975 75.81 -11.18 -11.92
C GLN A 975 76.46 -12.12 -10.90
N ASN A 976 75.77 -13.20 -10.51
CA ASN A 976 76.32 -14.21 -9.60
C ASN A 976 77.58 -14.90 -10.14
N THR A 977 77.58 -15.21 -11.45
CA THR A 977 78.77 -15.77 -12.11
C THR A 977 79.93 -14.79 -12.14
N LEU A 978 79.67 -13.53 -12.51
CA LEU A 978 80.67 -12.47 -12.54
C LEU A 978 81.25 -12.19 -11.16
N GLN A 979 80.41 -12.08 -10.13
CA GLN A 979 80.86 -11.94 -8.73
C GLN A 979 81.81 -13.06 -8.33
N ARG A 980 81.44 -14.33 -8.62
CA ARG A 980 82.31 -15.49 -8.34
C ARG A 980 83.64 -15.42 -9.09
N GLN A 981 83.63 -15.04 -10.37
CA GLN A 981 84.84 -14.91 -11.18
C GLN A 981 85.76 -13.81 -10.65
N PHE A 982 85.22 -12.66 -10.27
CA PHE A 982 86.00 -11.56 -9.68
C PHE A 982 86.53 -11.90 -8.29
N THR A 983 85.76 -12.60 -7.44
CA THR A 983 86.25 -13.08 -6.13
C THR A 983 87.42 -14.06 -6.29
N VAL A 984 87.33 -15.00 -7.24
CA VAL A 984 88.44 -15.93 -7.54
C VAL A 984 89.65 -15.15 -8.05
N MET A 985 89.45 -14.20 -8.96
CA MET A 985 90.52 -13.35 -9.50
C MET A 985 91.22 -12.55 -8.38
N GLU A 986 90.47 -11.93 -7.47
CA GLU A 986 91.05 -11.22 -6.32
C GLU A 986 91.82 -12.13 -5.38
N THR A 987 91.29 -13.33 -5.10
CA THR A 987 91.99 -14.32 -4.27
C THR A 987 93.31 -14.74 -4.91
N THR A 988 93.31 -15.02 -6.21
CA THR A 988 94.53 -15.37 -6.96
C THR A 988 95.54 -14.21 -7.04
N LEU A 989 95.07 -12.97 -7.18
CA LEU A 989 95.95 -11.79 -7.18
C LEU A 989 96.54 -11.51 -5.80
N ALA A 990 95.77 -11.73 -4.72
CA ALA A 990 96.26 -11.63 -3.36
C ALA A 990 97.32 -12.71 -3.07
N GLU A 991 97.09 -13.95 -3.53
CA GLU A 991 98.08 -15.03 -3.48
C GLU A 991 99.35 -14.67 -4.25
N LEU A 992 99.23 -14.19 -5.49
CA LEU A 992 100.36 -13.75 -6.32
C LEU A 992 101.13 -12.58 -5.71
N ASN A 993 100.46 -11.60 -5.09
CA ASN A 993 101.11 -10.49 -4.39
C ASN A 993 101.81 -10.97 -3.10
N SER A 994 101.23 -11.94 -2.37
CA SER A 994 101.89 -12.58 -1.22
C SER A 994 103.11 -13.39 -1.65
N MET A 995 103.05 -14.05 -2.81
CA MET A 995 104.15 -14.81 -3.39
C MET A 995 105.24 -13.87 -3.93
N GLY A 996 104.86 -12.72 -4.49
CA GLY A 996 105.74 -11.63 -4.89
C GLY A 996 106.43 -10.96 -3.69
N SER A 997 105.74 -10.74 -2.57
CA SER A 997 106.35 -10.22 -1.34
C SER A 997 107.24 -11.26 -0.66
N PHE A 998 106.86 -12.54 -0.69
CA PHE A 998 107.70 -13.67 -0.25
C PHE A 998 108.97 -13.77 -1.09
N LEU A 999 108.86 -13.74 -2.42
CA LEU A 999 110.00 -13.71 -3.34
C LEU A 999 110.85 -12.46 -3.14
N GLY A 1000 110.23 -11.30 -2.92
CA GLY A 1000 110.91 -10.05 -2.58
C GLY A 1000 111.70 -10.14 -1.27
N SER A 1001 111.13 -10.79 -0.24
CA SER A 1001 111.80 -11.02 1.05
C SER A 1001 112.94 -12.04 0.96
N GLN A 1002 112.78 -13.09 0.13
CA GLN A 1002 113.81 -14.06 -0.21
C GLN A 1002 114.97 -13.40 -0.98
N LEU A 1003 114.66 -12.58 -1.98
CA LEU A 1003 115.64 -11.78 -2.74
C LEU A 1003 116.35 -10.75 -1.86
N ALA A 1004 115.65 -10.11 -0.93
CA ALA A 1004 116.25 -9.23 0.06
C ALA A 1004 117.20 -10.01 1.00
N SER A 1005 116.83 -11.21 1.45
CA SER A 1005 117.72 -12.07 2.24
C SER A 1005 118.92 -12.60 1.46
N LEU A 1006 118.75 -12.88 0.16
CA LEU A 1006 119.83 -13.26 -0.77
C LEU A 1006 120.78 -12.09 -1.03
N SER A 1007 120.26 -10.86 -1.14
CA SER A 1007 121.09 -9.65 -1.23
C SER A 1007 121.91 -9.38 0.04
N ALA A 1008 121.36 -9.73 1.21
CA ALA A 1008 122.05 -9.65 2.49
C ALA A 1008 123.10 -10.77 2.68
N GLN A 1009 122.91 -11.94 2.05
CA GLN A 1009 123.89 -13.05 2.04
C GLN A 1009 125.01 -12.88 1.00
N VAL A 1010 124.85 -11.99 0.02
CA VAL A 1010 125.90 -11.68 -0.99
C VAL A 1010 126.79 -10.48 -0.57
N SER A 1011 126.49 -9.81 0.55
CA SER A 1011 127.30 -8.70 1.10
C SER A 1011 128.00 -8.97 2.45
N ARG A 1012 128.29 -10.23 2.79
CA ARG A 1012 129.30 -10.57 3.81
C ARG A 1012 130.13 -11.80 3.46
#